data_AF-A0A2V6EAL6-F1
#
_entry.id   AF-A0A2V6EAL6-F1
#
_cell.length_a   1.000
_cell.length_b   1.000
_cell.length_c   1.000
_cell.angle_alpha   90.00
_cell.angle_beta   90.00
_cell.angle_gamma   90.00
#
_symmetry.space_group_name_H-M   'P 1'
#
loop_
_entity.id
_entity.type
_entity.pdbx_description
1 polymer ?
#
loop_
_entity_poly.entity_id
_entity_poly.type
_entity_poly.pdbx_seq_one_letter_code
_entity_poly.pdbx_strand_id
1 'polypeptide(L)'
;MISSTLRFLFSAALVFVCFDTFAVTPPPKEGGQTPSPRGSPTTSPKPAPPGAIDEKLFNGMQWRQIGPFRGGRALAIEGVPGEPDTYYFGAVAGGVWKTTDGGQNWTPLFDKEDISSIGAIAVAPSDHNVVYVGTGEAAIRGNTTYGIGVYKSIDAGKTWKNIGLKDSRQIGALIVDPRNADVVLVAALGHAFGPNQERGIFRTGDGGKTWTKVLSKDENTGGIDVVFDPHNPNIVFASLWQARRQPWFFSSGGAGSGLYRSEDNGATWKHLEGSGLPEGILGKIGVAVSGADSNRVYAIIEAKEGGLFRSDDAGQKWTRVNDDGRFRQRAWYFSKVYADPKSADTVYLLNTGAFKSVDGGKTFNLLPARHGDHHGLWIDPQNPNRIGNANDGGASISIDGGKSWTTQNNQPTAQFYHVAVDNAFPYHIYGAQQDNSNVCIASRTDSGVIGREDWYPAGGGECGFVIPDPRDWHIIYSNSEGYIARYNKTREDDQDISPLPLDNSGRGAVDLAHRFQWVSPLLLSPHNPDVIYTAAECVFKSADHGQSWTKISEDLTRNDKTKQQPSGGPLTNDITSVEYYDTIFALTESPVDKGTLWAGSDDGLIHVSTDDGAHWTNVSPKMPEWSTVDSIEASPHDGKTAYAAIDRHKLDDFKPYIFKTADLGKTWTSIVNGIPDGAFVHAVREDPKKAGLLYAGSELGVYVSFDSGAHWQPLQLNLPRSPVHDLVVKDDDLVVGTHGRAFWVLDNLTPLRQLSAQSANSDFILYQPETALRLHYPEEFDKRQPVGDNPPAGAMIDYYLKTAPKDEVTLDVLNGQGKVVRHLSNKEKKEGEQPPEWPDRVERVKTIPANEGMSRFAWDLRYNDPVQTPGAFYSGTGPKGPLALPGDYQVKMTVAGKSQTVPLKVVIDPRNKGSEPALQKQFALATQVNDRISQLHQAINEIREVKGQIKNLHTRFGDDEKLKPTLTAADDLDHKMSDVEKELIQVNMKGSEGNLAFPSMLNERFDSFSHYIDAGDSTEPTKPQLEVFQTLSKQLDEQLAKWSQIKSQDVAKVSDMIKQANLPGLIITPSKTESPKETTSS
;
A
#
# COMPACT_ATOMS: atom_id res chain seq x y z
N MET A 1 30.79 -42.35 -3.65
CA MET A 1 32.13 -42.55 -4.25
C MET A 1 32.12 -41.93 -5.65
N ILE A 2 33.17 -41.21 -6.07
CA ILE A 2 33.61 -40.95 -7.47
C ILE A 2 32.52 -40.35 -8.41
N SER A 3 32.47 -39.05 -8.77
CA SER A 3 33.43 -38.15 -9.47
C SER A 3 33.23 -38.05 -11.02
N SER A 4 33.71 -36.95 -11.61
CA SER A 4 33.74 -36.53 -13.05
C SER A 4 32.39 -36.12 -13.68
N THR A 5 32.14 -34.94 -14.30
CA THR A 5 32.92 -33.81 -14.92
C THR A 5 33.30 -33.97 -16.41
N LEU A 6 32.72 -33.12 -17.30
CA LEU A 6 33.28 -32.48 -18.53
C LEU A 6 32.13 -31.69 -19.24
N ARG A 7 32.19 -30.37 -19.53
CA ARG A 7 32.85 -29.62 -20.66
C ARG A 7 32.60 -30.25 -22.06
N PHE A 8 32.14 -29.55 -23.12
CA PHE A 8 32.79 -28.39 -23.76
C PHE A 8 31.99 -27.76 -24.96
N LEU A 9 32.17 -26.43 -25.14
CA LEU A 9 32.33 -25.62 -26.39
C LEU A 9 31.34 -25.58 -27.59
N PHE A 10 31.18 -24.34 -28.09
CA PHE A 10 30.65 -23.90 -29.40
C PHE A 10 31.57 -24.27 -30.58
N SER A 11 31.00 -24.36 -31.80
CA SER A 11 31.62 -23.87 -33.05
C SER A 11 30.58 -23.70 -34.17
N ALA A 12 30.85 -22.76 -35.08
CA ALA A 12 29.96 -22.36 -36.19
C ALA A 12 30.54 -22.76 -37.56
N ALA A 13 29.69 -22.85 -38.59
CA ALA A 13 30.11 -22.82 -39.99
C ALA A 13 28.98 -22.29 -40.92
N LEU A 14 29.38 -21.57 -41.96
CA LEU A 14 28.56 -20.88 -42.97
C LEU A 14 28.49 -21.69 -44.30
N VAL A 15 28.04 -21.05 -45.40
CA VAL A 15 28.13 -21.41 -46.86
C VAL A 15 26.77 -21.84 -47.48
N PHE A 16 26.28 -21.38 -48.67
CA PHE A 16 26.44 -20.15 -49.50
C PHE A 16 25.57 -20.28 -50.80
N VAL A 17 25.19 -19.17 -51.48
CA VAL A 17 25.00 -19.04 -52.98
C VAL A 17 23.80 -19.80 -53.63
N CYS A 18 23.04 -19.36 -54.66
CA CYS A 18 22.78 -18.10 -55.43
C CYS A 18 21.36 -18.25 -56.09
N PHE A 19 20.69 -17.30 -56.75
CA PHE A 19 21.05 -16.47 -57.92
C PHE A 19 20.05 -15.29 -58.15
N ASP A 20 20.57 -14.14 -58.64
CA ASP A 20 20.12 -13.27 -59.77
C ASP A 20 18.64 -13.24 -60.22
N THR A 21 18.02 -12.14 -60.71
CA THR A 21 18.37 -10.73 -61.04
C THR A 21 17.04 -9.93 -61.18
N PHE A 22 16.89 -8.64 -61.55
CA PHE A 22 17.73 -7.60 -62.18
C PHE A 22 17.40 -6.20 -61.56
N ALA A 23 17.52 -5.07 -62.29
CA ALA A 23 17.34 -3.70 -61.77
C ALA A 23 16.62 -2.74 -62.76
N VAL A 24 16.08 -1.61 -62.24
CA VAL A 24 16.28 -0.23 -62.77
C VAL A 24 16.29 0.77 -61.60
N THR A 25 17.13 1.82 -61.70
CA THR A 25 17.57 2.80 -60.68
C THR A 25 16.69 4.05 -60.51
N PRO A 26 16.90 4.85 -59.43
CA PRO A 26 17.44 6.22 -59.62
C PRO A 26 18.60 6.55 -58.62
N PRO A 27 18.97 7.83 -58.26
CA PRO A 27 20.35 8.36 -58.42
C PRO A 27 21.19 8.45 -57.11
N PRO A 28 22.45 8.95 -57.13
CA PRO A 28 23.45 8.58 -56.13
C PRO A 28 23.59 9.48 -54.87
N LYS A 29 23.78 8.79 -53.73
CA LYS A 29 24.72 9.00 -52.61
C LYS A 29 25.22 10.41 -52.24
N GLU A 30 25.17 10.69 -50.94
CA GLU A 30 26.38 11.13 -50.20
C GLU A 30 26.34 10.75 -48.69
N GLY A 31 27.50 10.38 -48.13
CA GLY A 31 27.86 10.52 -46.70
C GLY A 31 27.02 9.85 -45.59
N GLY A 32 27.08 8.52 -45.44
CA GLY A 32 26.56 7.85 -44.24
C GLY A 32 27.57 7.81 -43.07
N GLN A 33 27.26 8.46 -41.94
CA GLN A 33 27.80 8.10 -40.61
C GLN A 33 26.72 7.38 -39.81
N THR A 34 27.08 6.26 -39.17
CA THR A 34 26.21 5.50 -38.27
C THR A 34 25.95 6.27 -36.96
N PRO A 35 24.69 6.51 -36.56
CA PRO A 35 24.39 7.07 -35.25
C PRO A 35 24.40 5.98 -34.16
N SER A 36 25.11 6.23 -33.06
CA SER A 36 24.96 5.49 -31.80
C SER A 36 23.51 5.51 -31.29
N PRO A 37 23.11 4.54 -30.45
CA PRO A 37 21.79 4.57 -29.81
C PRO A 37 21.64 5.86 -29.00
N ARG A 38 20.68 6.71 -29.39
CA ARG A 38 20.30 7.87 -28.57
C ARG A 38 19.54 7.35 -27.37
N GLY A 39 20.06 7.61 -26.18
CA GLY A 39 19.29 7.47 -24.95
C GLY A 39 18.05 8.36 -24.98
N SER A 40 17.06 7.99 -24.20
CA SER A 40 15.86 8.76 -23.92
C SER A 40 16.22 10.22 -23.61
N PRO A 41 15.45 11.23 -24.06
CA PRO A 41 15.70 12.60 -23.66
C PRO A 41 15.51 12.70 -22.14
N THR A 42 16.60 12.94 -21.41
CA THR A 42 16.53 13.47 -20.05
C THR A 42 15.89 14.84 -20.13
N THR A 43 14.58 14.89 -19.89
CA THR A 43 13.85 16.15 -19.75
C THR A 43 14.47 16.93 -18.60
N SER A 44 15.11 18.05 -18.90
CA SER A 44 15.56 19.01 -17.89
C SER A 44 14.37 19.31 -16.96
N PRO A 45 14.53 19.29 -15.63
CA PRO A 45 13.42 19.56 -14.73
C PRO A 45 12.85 20.94 -15.04
N LYS A 46 11.55 20.99 -15.32
CA LYS A 46 10.80 22.23 -15.49
C LYS A 46 10.95 23.02 -14.17
N PRO A 47 11.27 24.32 -14.20
CA PRO A 47 11.37 25.11 -12.97
C PRO A 47 10.06 24.98 -12.18
N ALA A 48 10.21 24.78 -10.87
CA ALA A 48 9.08 24.67 -9.96
C ALA A 48 8.19 25.94 -10.08
N PRO A 49 6.84 25.83 -10.09
CA PRO A 49 5.96 26.99 -10.08
C PRO A 49 6.30 27.95 -8.93
N PRO A 50 6.04 29.27 -9.05
CA PRO A 50 6.21 30.19 -7.93
C PRO A 50 5.38 29.74 -6.72
N GLY A 51 6.05 29.44 -5.59
CA GLY A 51 5.45 28.87 -4.38
C GLY A 51 5.77 27.38 -4.16
N ALA A 52 6.10 26.63 -5.21
CA ALA A 52 6.43 25.20 -5.10
C ALA A 52 7.83 24.96 -4.52
N ILE A 53 7.92 23.91 -3.71
CA ILE A 53 9.16 23.30 -3.24
C ILE A 53 9.61 22.25 -4.26
N ASP A 54 10.91 22.18 -4.58
CA ASP A 54 11.45 21.12 -5.45
C ASP A 54 11.23 19.75 -4.78
N GLU A 55 10.50 18.84 -5.46
CA GLU A 55 10.20 17.49 -4.95
C GLU A 55 11.48 16.72 -4.59
N LYS A 56 12.62 17.03 -5.22
CA LYS A 56 13.92 16.44 -4.84
C LYS A 56 14.31 16.67 -3.38
N LEU A 57 13.72 17.65 -2.69
CA LEU A 57 13.94 17.90 -1.27
C LEU A 57 13.22 16.90 -0.35
N PHE A 58 12.26 16.13 -0.86
CA PHE A 58 11.49 15.15 -0.07
C PHE A 58 11.19 13.81 -0.77
N ASN A 59 11.60 13.62 -2.02
CA ASN A 59 11.35 12.42 -2.82
C ASN A 59 11.98 11.11 -2.31
N GLY A 60 12.83 11.19 -1.28
CA GLY A 60 13.41 10.03 -0.58
C GLY A 60 12.54 9.50 0.56
N MET A 61 11.44 10.19 0.91
CA MET A 61 10.43 9.67 1.83
C MET A 61 9.61 8.56 1.15
N GLN A 62 9.04 7.64 1.94
CA GLN A 62 8.24 6.52 1.44
C GLN A 62 6.99 6.30 2.30
N TRP A 63 5.88 6.03 1.62
CA TRP A 63 4.66 5.50 2.21
C TRP A 63 4.83 3.99 2.42
N ARG A 64 4.52 3.48 3.61
CA ARG A 64 4.41 2.04 3.89
C ARG A 64 2.95 1.59 3.88
N GLN A 65 2.68 0.41 3.30
CA GLN A 65 1.34 -0.17 3.28
C GLN A 65 1.12 -0.96 4.58
N ILE A 66 0.11 -0.59 5.36
CA ILE A 66 -0.15 -1.21 6.68
C ILE A 66 -1.08 -2.40 6.51
N GLY A 67 -2.03 -2.29 5.58
CA GLY A 67 -3.17 -3.20 5.48
C GLY A 67 -4.42 -2.58 6.11
N PRO A 68 -5.40 -3.41 6.56
CA PRO A 68 -5.36 -4.86 6.55
C PRO A 68 -5.26 -5.42 5.13
N PHE A 69 -4.70 -6.62 5.01
CA PHE A 69 -4.74 -7.40 3.76
C PHE A 69 -6.10 -8.10 3.62
N ARG A 70 -7.19 -7.33 3.71
CA ARG A 70 -8.57 -7.78 3.55
C ARG A 70 -9.17 -7.12 2.31
N GLY A 71 -9.73 -7.93 1.43
CA GLY A 71 -10.34 -7.46 0.20
C GLY A 71 -11.48 -6.46 0.44
N GLY A 72 -11.61 -5.53 -0.49
CA GLY A 72 -12.77 -4.66 -0.70
C GLY A 72 -13.33 -4.83 -2.10
N ARG A 73 -14.25 -3.94 -2.51
CA ARG A 73 -15.15 -4.20 -3.63
C ARG A 73 -14.47 -4.50 -4.96
N ALA A 74 -14.90 -5.58 -5.61
CA ALA A 74 -14.39 -6.02 -6.91
C ALA A 74 -15.53 -6.44 -7.86
N LEU A 75 -15.50 -5.96 -9.10
CA LEU A 75 -16.58 -6.17 -10.08
C LEU A 75 -16.21 -7.14 -11.19
N ALA A 76 -14.91 -7.25 -11.49
CA ALA A 76 -14.40 -8.02 -12.62
C ALA A 76 -13.45 -9.12 -12.14
N ILE A 77 -13.58 -10.31 -12.71
CA ILE A 77 -12.63 -11.41 -12.56
C ILE A 77 -12.57 -12.20 -13.86
N GLU A 78 -11.37 -12.56 -14.30
CA GLU A 78 -11.12 -13.33 -15.52
C GLU A 78 -10.01 -14.36 -15.23
N GLY A 79 -10.28 -15.63 -15.52
CA GLY A 79 -9.28 -16.68 -15.49
C GLY A 79 -8.73 -16.95 -16.89
N VAL A 80 -7.59 -17.63 -16.97
CA VAL A 80 -6.97 -17.95 -18.27
C VAL A 80 -7.20 -19.42 -18.63
N PRO A 81 -7.91 -19.75 -19.73
CA PRO A 81 -8.12 -21.13 -20.16
C PRO A 81 -6.81 -21.85 -20.46
N GLY A 82 -6.62 -23.06 -19.92
CA GLY A 82 -5.36 -23.82 -20.05
C GLY A 82 -4.24 -23.41 -19.09
N GLU A 83 -4.38 -22.29 -18.36
CA GLU A 83 -3.49 -21.90 -17.26
C GLU A 83 -4.24 -22.06 -15.92
N PRO A 84 -4.07 -23.18 -15.19
CA PRO A 84 -4.92 -23.52 -14.04
C PRO A 84 -4.86 -22.52 -12.88
N ASP A 85 -3.75 -21.82 -12.75
CA ASP A 85 -3.42 -20.98 -11.59
C ASP A 85 -3.39 -19.47 -11.91
N THR A 86 -3.56 -19.08 -13.19
CA THR A 86 -3.55 -17.69 -13.64
C THR A 86 -4.95 -17.07 -13.62
N TYR A 87 -5.13 -15.98 -12.85
CA TYR A 87 -6.34 -15.17 -12.84
C TYR A 87 -6.02 -13.68 -12.68
N TYR A 88 -6.96 -12.83 -13.12
CA TYR A 88 -6.96 -11.39 -12.97
C TYR A 88 -8.24 -10.95 -12.26
N PHE A 89 -8.18 -9.93 -11.40
CA PHE A 89 -9.38 -9.24 -10.92
C PHE A 89 -9.23 -7.71 -10.94
N GLY A 90 -10.36 -7.01 -10.99
CA GLY A 90 -10.46 -5.57 -10.96
C GLY A 90 -11.20 -5.08 -9.73
N ALA A 91 -10.50 -4.36 -8.85
CA ALA A 91 -11.07 -3.69 -7.69
C ALA A 91 -11.68 -2.33 -8.07
N VAL A 92 -12.70 -1.93 -7.34
CA VAL A 92 -13.21 -0.56 -7.30
C VAL A 92 -12.21 0.28 -6.52
N ALA A 93 -11.70 1.35 -7.14
CA ALA A 93 -10.62 2.21 -6.63
C ALA A 93 -9.30 1.51 -6.21
N GLY A 94 -9.17 0.20 -6.40
CA GLY A 94 -8.02 -0.61 -6.00
C GLY A 94 -7.18 -1.18 -7.15
N GLY A 95 -7.52 -0.89 -8.40
CA GLY A 95 -6.74 -1.28 -9.58
C GLY A 95 -6.90 -2.74 -10.01
N VAL A 96 -6.05 -3.16 -10.95
CA VAL A 96 -5.99 -4.53 -11.50
C VAL A 96 -4.96 -5.36 -10.76
N TRP A 97 -5.32 -6.60 -10.44
CA TRP A 97 -4.50 -7.56 -9.71
C TRP A 97 -4.36 -8.87 -10.49
N LYS A 98 -3.24 -9.58 -10.31
CA LYS A 98 -2.98 -10.88 -10.91
C LYS A 98 -2.48 -11.89 -9.88
N THR A 99 -2.91 -13.13 -10.02
CA THR A 99 -2.33 -14.31 -9.37
C THR A 99 -1.78 -15.28 -10.43
N THR A 100 -0.79 -16.07 -10.04
CA THR A 100 -0.30 -17.24 -10.80
C THR A 100 -0.15 -18.47 -9.89
N ASP A 101 -0.83 -18.48 -8.74
CA ASP A 101 -0.81 -19.57 -7.74
C ASP A 101 -2.23 -19.98 -7.30
N GLY A 102 -3.22 -19.70 -8.14
CA GLY A 102 -4.62 -20.06 -7.88
C GLY A 102 -5.32 -19.13 -6.88
N GLY A 103 -4.78 -17.93 -6.63
CA GLY A 103 -5.36 -16.93 -5.74
C GLY A 103 -4.94 -17.05 -4.29
N GLN A 104 -3.75 -17.63 -4.02
CA GLN A 104 -3.12 -17.57 -2.70
C GLN A 104 -2.43 -16.22 -2.50
N ASN A 105 -1.73 -15.73 -3.53
CA ASN A 105 -1.12 -14.40 -3.57
C ASN A 105 -1.62 -13.59 -4.77
N TRP A 106 -1.75 -12.29 -4.59
CA TRP A 106 -2.16 -11.33 -5.61
C TRP A 106 -1.14 -10.20 -5.73
N THR A 107 -0.67 -9.94 -6.95
CA THR A 107 0.25 -8.85 -7.28
C THR A 107 -0.51 -7.71 -7.96
N PRO A 108 -0.33 -6.44 -7.53
CA PRO A 108 -0.95 -5.30 -8.20
C PRO A 108 -0.24 -5.02 -9.53
N LEU A 109 -1.03 -4.76 -10.57
CA LEU A 109 -0.55 -4.49 -11.93
C LEU A 109 -0.86 -3.07 -12.43
N PHE A 110 -1.57 -2.26 -11.62
CA PHE A 110 -2.14 -0.99 -12.06
C PHE A 110 -1.78 0.22 -11.18
N ASP A 111 -0.96 0.03 -10.13
CA ASP A 111 -0.61 1.07 -9.13
C ASP A 111 0.08 2.31 -9.74
N LYS A 112 0.56 2.24 -10.99
CA LYS A 112 1.26 3.32 -11.72
C LYS A 112 0.40 4.03 -12.77
N GLU A 113 -0.81 3.56 -13.03
CA GLU A 113 -1.71 4.15 -14.03
C GLU A 113 -2.51 5.33 -13.43
N ASP A 114 -3.02 6.22 -14.27
CA ASP A 114 -3.65 7.49 -13.85
C ASP A 114 -4.99 7.33 -13.09
N ILE A 115 -5.55 6.13 -13.00
CA ILE A 115 -6.81 5.83 -12.29
C ILE A 115 -6.79 4.40 -11.73
N SER A 116 -7.57 4.12 -10.68
CA SER A 116 -7.67 2.78 -10.07
C SER A 116 -9.07 2.19 -10.04
N SER A 117 -10.11 2.91 -10.48
CA SER A 117 -11.47 2.37 -10.60
C SER A 117 -11.56 1.38 -11.77
N ILE A 118 -11.84 0.10 -11.51
CA ILE A 118 -12.00 -0.94 -12.55
C ILE A 118 -13.45 -1.44 -12.59
N GLY A 119 -14.06 -1.41 -13.78
CA GLY A 119 -15.42 -1.92 -14.01
C GLY A 119 -15.47 -3.22 -14.82
N ALA A 120 -14.50 -3.46 -15.71
CA ALA A 120 -14.45 -4.66 -16.56
C ALA A 120 -13.01 -5.07 -16.90
N ILE A 121 -12.78 -6.37 -17.09
CA ILE A 121 -11.52 -6.97 -17.57
C ILE A 121 -11.87 -8.05 -18.59
N ALA A 122 -11.07 -8.21 -19.65
CA ALA A 122 -11.06 -9.42 -20.46
C ALA A 122 -9.64 -9.75 -20.94
N VAL A 123 -9.30 -11.04 -20.95
CA VAL A 123 -8.09 -11.60 -21.57
C VAL A 123 -8.48 -12.11 -22.96
N ALA A 124 -7.68 -11.84 -23.99
CA ALA A 124 -8.01 -12.27 -25.34
C ALA A 124 -7.83 -13.80 -25.50
N PRO A 125 -8.86 -14.57 -25.91
CA PRO A 125 -8.74 -16.03 -26.07
C PRO A 125 -7.78 -16.48 -27.18
N SER A 126 -7.40 -15.55 -28.08
CA SER A 126 -6.45 -15.79 -29.17
C SER A 126 -4.99 -15.45 -28.80
N ASP A 127 -4.75 -14.69 -27.73
CA ASP A 127 -3.40 -14.39 -27.20
C ASP A 127 -3.51 -13.89 -25.74
N HIS A 128 -3.14 -14.74 -24.78
CA HIS A 128 -3.23 -14.42 -23.35
C HIS A 128 -2.32 -13.26 -22.90
N ASN A 129 -1.39 -12.80 -23.74
CA ASN A 129 -0.61 -11.58 -23.45
C ASN A 129 -1.45 -10.31 -23.63
N VAL A 130 -2.53 -10.37 -24.40
CA VAL A 130 -3.40 -9.23 -24.67
C VAL A 130 -4.52 -9.17 -23.63
N VAL A 131 -4.48 -8.14 -22.80
CA VAL A 131 -5.47 -7.90 -21.73
C VAL A 131 -6.08 -6.52 -21.92
N TYR A 132 -7.41 -6.45 -21.85
CA TYR A 132 -8.18 -5.23 -21.91
C TYR A 132 -8.84 -4.93 -20.57
N VAL A 133 -8.83 -3.66 -20.16
CA VAL A 133 -9.35 -3.18 -18.88
C VAL A 133 -10.24 -1.97 -19.13
N GLY A 134 -11.50 -2.06 -18.73
CA GLY A 134 -12.46 -0.96 -18.72
C GLY A 134 -12.48 -0.32 -17.35
N THR A 135 -12.08 0.95 -17.27
CA THR A 135 -12.05 1.68 -16.00
C THR A 135 -13.42 2.25 -15.65
N GLY A 136 -13.69 2.41 -14.35
CA GLY A 136 -14.92 2.98 -13.79
C GLY A 136 -15.98 1.95 -13.43
N GLU A 137 -16.35 1.91 -12.15
CA GLU A 137 -17.41 1.07 -11.59
C GLU A 137 -18.79 1.34 -12.23
N ALA A 138 -19.37 0.32 -12.87
CA ALA A 138 -20.75 0.40 -13.38
C ALA A 138 -21.82 -0.05 -12.36
N ALA A 139 -21.41 -0.50 -11.18
CA ALA A 139 -22.27 -0.74 -10.01
C ALA A 139 -22.41 0.58 -9.22
N ILE A 140 -23.06 1.57 -9.84
CA ILE A 140 -22.99 3.01 -9.53
C ILE A 140 -23.50 3.46 -8.14
N ARG A 141 -22.98 2.93 -7.01
CA ARG A 141 -23.36 3.29 -5.63
C ARG A 141 -22.97 4.73 -5.28
N GLY A 142 -23.47 5.28 -4.17
CA GLY A 142 -23.25 6.69 -3.77
C GLY A 142 -21.81 7.10 -3.44
N ASN A 143 -20.88 6.14 -3.40
CA ASN A 143 -19.43 6.29 -3.27
C ASN A 143 -18.66 5.82 -4.52
N THR A 144 -19.30 5.80 -5.69
CA THR A 144 -18.67 5.28 -6.92
C THR A 144 -17.63 6.23 -7.50
N THR A 145 -16.44 5.69 -7.77
CA THR A 145 -15.29 6.39 -8.39
C THR A 145 -15.29 6.25 -9.92
N TYR A 146 -14.82 7.29 -10.61
CA TYR A 146 -14.84 7.34 -12.08
C TYR A 146 -13.65 6.62 -12.74
N GLY A 147 -13.84 6.21 -14.00
CA GLY A 147 -12.80 5.76 -14.92
C GLY A 147 -12.45 6.79 -16.00
N ILE A 148 -11.39 6.52 -16.76
CA ILE A 148 -10.90 7.34 -17.88
C ILE A 148 -10.73 6.49 -19.16
N GLY A 149 -11.65 5.55 -19.36
CA GLY A 149 -11.78 4.73 -20.56
C GLY A 149 -11.10 3.38 -20.51
N VAL A 150 -10.61 2.91 -21.65
CA VAL A 150 -10.08 1.56 -21.84
C VAL A 150 -8.56 1.56 -21.87
N TYR A 151 -7.96 0.61 -21.15
CA TYR A 151 -6.53 0.29 -21.20
C TYR A 151 -6.30 -1.05 -21.91
N LYS A 152 -5.21 -1.16 -22.66
CA LYS A 152 -4.71 -2.40 -23.27
C LYS A 152 -3.29 -2.69 -22.79
N SER A 153 -3.04 -3.93 -22.41
CA SER A 153 -1.70 -4.52 -22.29
C SER A 153 -1.47 -5.50 -23.44
N ILE A 154 -0.20 -5.71 -23.79
CA ILE A 154 0.27 -6.72 -24.76
C ILE A 154 1.38 -7.62 -24.17
N ASP A 155 1.57 -7.58 -22.85
CA ASP A 155 2.62 -8.29 -22.12
C ASP A 155 2.09 -8.93 -20.81
N ALA A 156 0.81 -9.31 -20.84
CA ALA A 156 0.05 -9.93 -19.74
C ALA A 156 -0.12 -9.03 -18.50
N GLY A 157 -0.10 -7.71 -18.69
CA GLY A 157 -0.36 -6.68 -17.68
C GLY A 157 0.89 -6.08 -17.01
N LYS A 158 2.08 -6.19 -17.62
CA LYS A 158 3.31 -5.56 -17.10
C LYS A 158 3.42 -4.10 -17.51
N THR A 159 2.90 -3.76 -18.70
CA THR A 159 2.73 -2.39 -19.19
C THR A 159 1.33 -2.22 -19.76
N TRP A 160 0.79 -1.00 -19.62
CA TRP A 160 -0.52 -0.63 -20.11
C TRP A 160 -0.47 0.60 -21.01
N LYS A 161 -1.52 0.77 -21.80
CA LYS A 161 -1.76 1.96 -22.60
C LYS A 161 -3.25 2.29 -22.61
N ASN A 162 -3.60 3.52 -22.25
CA ASN A 162 -4.94 4.05 -22.48
C ASN A 162 -5.18 4.18 -24.00
N ILE A 163 -6.24 3.56 -24.49
CA ILE A 163 -6.62 3.44 -25.91
C ILE A 163 -7.95 4.14 -26.23
N GLY A 164 -8.39 5.09 -25.41
CA GLY A 164 -9.55 5.93 -25.68
C GLY A 164 -10.78 5.58 -24.85
N LEU A 165 -11.95 6.11 -25.29
CA LEU A 165 -13.19 6.20 -24.51
C LEU A 165 -13.01 6.95 -23.17
N LYS A 166 -12.24 8.03 -23.18
CA LYS A 166 -11.80 8.73 -21.95
C LYS A 166 -12.92 9.42 -21.17
N ASP A 167 -14.07 9.67 -21.81
CA ASP A 167 -15.23 10.34 -21.22
C ASP A 167 -16.39 9.35 -20.97
N SER A 168 -16.16 8.05 -21.19
CA SER A 168 -17.15 7.00 -20.91
C SER A 168 -17.42 6.82 -19.42
N ARG A 169 -16.51 7.31 -18.56
CA ARG A 169 -16.46 7.24 -17.08
C ARG A 169 -16.70 5.88 -16.46
N GLN A 170 -17.84 5.24 -16.66
CA GLN A 170 -18.20 3.91 -16.14
C GLN A 170 -18.30 2.88 -17.28
N ILE A 171 -17.61 1.75 -17.15
CA ILE A 171 -17.62 0.65 -18.14
C ILE A 171 -18.07 -0.64 -17.44
N GLY A 172 -19.22 -1.19 -17.84
CA GLY A 172 -19.87 -2.31 -17.13
C GLY A 172 -19.61 -3.71 -17.70
N ALA A 173 -19.11 -3.77 -18.93
CA ALA A 173 -18.65 -5.00 -19.58
C ALA A 173 -17.74 -4.65 -20.76
N LEU A 174 -16.80 -5.53 -21.08
CA LEU A 174 -16.08 -5.54 -22.36
C LEU A 174 -15.77 -6.98 -22.76
N ILE A 175 -15.76 -7.26 -24.06
CA ILE A 175 -15.50 -8.60 -24.60
C ILE A 175 -14.59 -8.53 -25.83
N VAL A 176 -13.71 -9.53 -25.97
CA VAL A 176 -12.75 -9.66 -27.07
C VAL A 176 -13.16 -10.82 -27.97
N ASP A 177 -13.12 -10.66 -29.30
CA ASP A 177 -13.48 -11.73 -30.23
C ASP A 177 -12.50 -12.91 -30.05
N PRO A 178 -12.99 -14.14 -29.82
CA PRO A 178 -12.12 -15.29 -29.55
C PRO A 178 -11.20 -15.64 -30.72
N ARG A 179 -11.49 -15.14 -31.93
CA ARG A 179 -10.70 -15.38 -33.16
C ARG A 179 -9.66 -14.29 -33.41
N ASN A 180 -9.80 -13.10 -32.83
CA ASN A 180 -8.94 -11.95 -33.11
C ASN A 180 -8.93 -10.92 -31.96
N ALA A 181 -7.80 -10.83 -31.25
CA ALA A 181 -7.58 -9.91 -30.14
C ALA A 181 -7.74 -8.41 -30.47
N ASP A 182 -7.73 -8.01 -31.74
CA ASP A 182 -7.94 -6.61 -32.14
C ASP A 182 -9.42 -6.21 -32.33
N VAL A 183 -10.36 -7.16 -32.22
CA VAL A 183 -11.81 -6.90 -32.26
C VAL A 183 -12.38 -6.95 -30.85
N VAL A 184 -12.89 -5.82 -30.38
CA VAL A 184 -13.41 -5.66 -29.00
C VAL A 184 -14.71 -4.88 -29.01
N LEU A 185 -15.66 -5.29 -28.17
CA LEU A 185 -16.85 -4.51 -27.82
C LEU A 185 -16.81 -4.06 -26.36
N VAL A 186 -17.29 -2.84 -26.11
CA VAL A 186 -17.30 -2.20 -24.79
C VAL A 186 -18.70 -1.67 -24.50
N ALA A 187 -19.26 -2.03 -23.35
CA ALA A 187 -20.50 -1.49 -22.81
C ALA A 187 -20.19 -0.32 -21.87
N ALA A 188 -20.30 0.89 -22.40
CA ALA A 188 -20.06 2.15 -21.70
C ALA A 188 -21.36 2.68 -21.10
N LEU A 189 -21.41 2.72 -19.77
CA LEU A 189 -22.55 3.27 -19.04
C LEU A 189 -22.59 4.79 -19.12
N GLY A 190 -21.44 5.47 -19.22
CA GLY A 190 -21.35 6.93 -19.17
C GLY A 190 -21.47 7.49 -17.76
N HIS A 191 -21.12 8.77 -17.59
CA HIS A 191 -21.15 9.52 -16.31
C HIS A 191 -22.35 9.16 -15.43
N ALA A 192 -22.17 8.58 -14.25
CA ALA A 192 -23.29 8.23 -13.37
C ALA A 192 -24.16 9.44 -12.97
N PHE A 193 -23.51 10.58 -12.73
CA PHE A 193 -24.08 11.78 -12.10
C PHE A 193 -24.54 12.90 -13.06
N GLY A 194 -24.21 12.81 -14.36
CA GLY A 194 -24.58 13.84 -15.34
C GLY A 194 -24.81 13.32 -16.77
N PRO A 195 -25.51 14.09 -17.63
CA PRO A 195 -25.74 13.74 -19.03
C PRO A 195 -24.41 13.56 -19.77
N ASN A 196 -24.27 12.47 -20.53
CA ASN A 196 -23.01 12.17 -21.21
C ASN A 196 -23.26 11.54 -22.58
N GLN A 197 -22.48 12.00 -23.56
CA GLN A 197 -22.59 11.55 -24.94
C GLN A 197 -21.77 10.29 -25.21
N GLU A 198 -20.80 9.91 -24.37
CA GLU A 198 -19.98 8.70 -24.53
C GLU A 198 -20.67 7.44 -23.95
N ARG A 199 -21.98 7.34 -24.18
CA ARG A 199 -22.88 6.25 -23.76
C ARG A 199 -23.20 5.27 -24.89
N GLY A 200 -23.31 3.99 -24.54
CA GLY A 200 -23.79 2.92 -25.42
C GLY A 200 -22.80 1.75 -25.58
N ILE A 201 -22.90 1.04 -26.70
CA ILE A 201 -21.94 0.01 -27.11
C ILE A 201 -20.97 0.59 -28.14
N PHE A 202 -19.68 0.42 -27.88
CA PHE A 202 -18.58 0.79 -28.77
C PHE A 202 -17.88 -0.46 -29.29
N ARG A 203 -17.42 -0.41 -30.55
CA ARG A 203 -16.69 -1.48 -31.21
C ARG A 203 -15.39 -0.95 -31.82
N THR A 204 -14.32 -1.71 -31.66
CA THR A 204 -13.08 -1.55 -32.44
C THR A 204 -12.80 -2.81 -33.24
N GLY A 205 -12.02 -2.68 -34.32
CA GLY A 205 -11.50 -3.79 -35.12
C GLY A 205 -10.02 -3.64 -35.46
N ASP A 206 -9.32 -2.71 -34.81
CA ASP A 206 -7.91 -2.38 -35.04
C ASP A 206 -7.09 -2.36 -33.74
N GLY A 207 -7.62 -2.97 -32.67
CA GLY A 207 -6.98 -3.06 -31.38
C GLY A 207 -7.19 -1.86 -30.47
N GLY A 208 -8.14 -0.98 -30.78
CA GLY A 208 -8.42 0.25 -30.03
C GLY A 208 -7.66 1.49 -30.54
N LYS A 209 -7.23 1.50 -31.80
CA LYS A 209 -6.72 2.72 -32.45
C LYS A 209 -7.88 3.61 -32.88
N THR A 210 -9.00 3.01 -33.27
CA THR A 210 -10.27 3.68 -33.54
C THR A 210 -11.43 2.96 -32.85
N TRP A 211 -12.46 3.74 -32.49
CA TRP A 211 -13.69 3.25 -31.86
C TRP A 211 -14.91 3.78 -32.62
N THR A 212 -15.87 2.90 -32.87
CA THR A 212 -17.16 3.22 -33.49
C THR A 212 -18.27 2.98 -32.47
N LYS A 213 -19.11 3.97 -32.22
CA LYS A 213 -20.35 3.78 -31.44
C LYS A 213 -21.37 3.04 -32.32
N VAL A 214 -21.72 1.82 -31.95
CA VAL A 214 -22.55 0.90 -32.77
C VAL A 214 -23.97 0.73 -32.25
N LEU A 215 -24.23 1.02 -30.97
CA LEU A 215 -25.56 1.02 -30.38
C LEU A 215 -25.67 2.12 -29.31
N SER A 216 -26.69 2.97 -29.40
CA SER A 216 -26.96 4.02 -28.41
C SER A 216 -28.40 4.52 -28.54
N LYS A 217 -28.91 5.20 -27.50
CA LYS A 217 -30.26 5.80 -27.49
C LYS A 217 -30.23 7.31 -27.33
N ASP A 218 -29.65 7.78 -26.22
CA ASP A 218 -29.62 9.18 -25.79
C ASP A 218 -28.51 9.39 -24.73
N GLU A 219 -28.39 10.60 -24.20
CA GLU A 219 -27.39 11.00 -23.18
C GLU A 219 -27.66 10.48 -21.76
N ASN A 220 -28.73 9.70 -21.57
CA ASN A 220 -29.15 9.13 -20.28
C ASN A 220 -29.14 7.60 -20.28
N THR A 221 -28.80 6.98 -21.40
CA THR A 221 -28.93 5.54 -21.63
C THR A 221 -27.62 4.93 -22.12
N GLY A 222 -26.92 4.22 -21.24
CA GLY A 222 -25.62 3.60 -21.51
C GLY A 222 -25.71 2.09 -21.78
N GLY A 223 -24.62 1.49 -22.24
CA GLY A 223 -24.46 0.04 -22.28
C GLY A 223 -24.08 -0.50 -20.89
N ILE A 224 -24.65 -1.64 -20.48
CA ILE A 224 -24.35 -2.25 -19.17
C ILE A 224 -23.88 -3.70 -19.25
N ASP A 225 -24.22 -4.42 -20.32
CA ASP A 225 -23.80 -5.80 -20.55
C ASP A 225 -23.64 -6.08 -22.05
N VAL A 226 -22.68 -6.94 -22.42
CA VAL A 226 -22.45 -7.38 -23.80
C VAL A 226 -21.78 -8.75 -23.81
N VAL A 227 -22.30 -9.70 -24.59
CA VAL A 227 -21.79 -11.09 -24.66
C VAL A 227 -21.83 -11.65 -26.08
N PHE A 228 -20.85 -12.49 -26.42
CA PHE A 228 -20.86 -13.31 -27.63
C PHE A 228 -21.62 -14.63 -27.41
N ASP A 229 -22.14 -15.21 -28.50
CA ASP A 229 -22.33 -16.66 -28.59
C ASP A 229 -20.94 -17.35 -28.65
N PRO A 230 -20.60 -18.24 -27.69
CA PRO A 230 -19.29 -18.89 -27.63
C PRO A 230 -18.91 -19.69 -28.89
N HIS A 231 -19.89 -20.20 -29.66
CA HIS A 231 -19.62 -20.94 -30.89
C HIS A 231 -19.63 -20.08 -32.15
N ASN A 232 -20.28 -18.90 -32.10
CA ASN A 232 -20.42 -18.02 -33.25
C ASN A 232 -20.40 -16.54 -32.81
N PRO A 233 -19.22 -15.93 -32.60
CA PRO A 233 -19.10 -14.53 -32.18
C PRO A 233 -19.61 -13.50 -33.20
N ASN A 234 -20.20 -13.91 -34.33
CA ASN A 234 -21.02 -13.00 -35.14
C ASN A 234 -22.38 -12.73 -34.47
N ILE A 235 -22.90 -13.67 -33.68
CA ILE A 235 -24.07 -13.44 -32.82
C ILE A 235 -23.60 -12.78 -31.52
N VAL A 236 -24.19 -11.63 -31.22
CA VAL A 236 -23.87 -10.84 -30.02
C VAL A 236 -25.17 -10.39 -29.37
N PHE A 237 -25.23 -10.42 -28.04
CA PHE A 237 -26.30 -9.78 -27.27
C PHE A 237 -25.72 -8.60 -26.48
N ALA A 238 -26.51 -7.53 -26.34
CA ALA A 238 -26.15 -6.38 -25.52
C ALA A 238 -27.39 -5.80 -24.84
N SER A 239 -27.20 -5.19 -23.68
CA SER A 239 -28.25 -4.44 -22.98
C SER A 239 -27.89 -2.96 -22.84
N LEU A 240 -28.90 -2.12 -23.10
CA LEU A 240 -28.87 -0.71 -22.73
C LEU A 240 -29.64 -0.52 -21.42
N TRP A 241 -29.17 0.40 -20.58
CA TRP A 241 -29.75 0.75 -19.29
C TRP A 241 -29.85 2.27 -19.15
N GLN A 242 -31.07 2.76 -18.96
CA GLN A 242 -31.34 4.15 -18.61
C GLN A 242 -31.23 4.31 -17.08
N ALA A 243 -30.17 4.99 -16.62
CA ALA A 243 -29.91 5.18 -15.20
C ALA A 243 -29.09 6.46 -14.92
N ARG A 244 -29.41 7.08 -13.76
CA ARG A 244 -28.92 8.37 -13.28
C ARG A 244 -28.83 8.36 -11.75
N ARG A 245 -27.79 8.95 -11.17
CA ARG A 245 -27.73 9.36 -9.76
C ARG A 245 -27.59 10.88 -9.61
N GLN A 246 -27.99 11.36 -8.44
CA GLN A 246 -27.77 12.67 -7.84
C GLN A 246 -27.46 12.43 -6.34
N PRO A 247 -26.98 13.41 -5.56
CA PRO A 247 -26.67 13.20 -4.14
C PRO A 247 -27.87 12.66 -3.34
N TRP A 248 -29.08 13.12 -3.69
CA TRP A 248 -30.34 12.85 -3.01
C TRP A 248 -31.25 11.80 -3.70
N PHE A 249 -30.84 11.24 -4.84
CA PHE A 249 -31.74 10.39 -5.64
C PHE A 249 -31.02 9.47 -6.63
N PHE A 250 -31.57 8.28 -6.79
CA PHE A 250 -31.22 7.31 -7.81
C PHE A 250 -32.46 6.89 -8.62
N SER A 251 -32.31 6.64 -9.93
CA SER A 251 -33.34 6.01 -10.76
C SER A 251 -32.77 4.85 -11.58
N SER A 252 -33.35 3.65 -11.41
CA SER A 252 -33.15 2.52 -12.32
C SER A 252 -34.30 2.39 -13.32
N GLY A 253 -33.96 2.37 -14.60
CA GLY A 253 -34.86 2.02 -15.69
C GLY A 253 -35.62 3.19 -16.32
N GLY A 254 -36.05 2.96 -17.55
CA GLY A 254 -36.71 3.95 -18.39
C GLY A 254 -36.92 3.42 -19.82
N ALA A 255 -37.50 4.25 -20.69
CA ALA A 255 -37.84 3.88 -22.07
C ALA A 255 -36.60 3.73 -23.01
N GLY A 256 -35.41 4.12 -22.55
CA GLY A 256 -34.15 3.85 -23.23
C GLY A 256 -33.58 2.45 -22.99
N SER A 257 -33.91 1.81 -21.86
CA SER A 257 -33.45 0.46 -21.53
C SER A 257 -33.99 -0.59 -22.50
N GLY A 258 -33.23 -1.63 -22.78
CA GLY A 258 -33.67 -2.73 -23.63
C GLY A 258 -32.60 -3.78 -23.91
N LEU A 259 -33.04 -4.93 -24.45
CA LEU A 259 -32.18 -6.02 -24.89
C LEU A 259 -32.06 -6.01 -26.42
N TYR A 260 -30.85 -6.20 -26.93
CA TYR A 260 -30.54 -6.12 -28.35
C TYR A 260 -29.74 -7.33 -28.80
N ARG A 261 -29.91 -7.73 -30.07
CA ARG A 261 -29.16 -8.82 -30.71
C ARG A 261 -28.58 -8.38 -32.04
N SER A 262 -27.33 -8.76 -32.30
CA SER A 262 -26.61 -8.59 -33.56
C SER A 262 -26.37 -9.95 -34.22
N GLU A 263 -26.21 -9.96 -35.55
CA GLU A 263 -25.80 -11.13 -36.35
C GLU A 263 -24.50 -10.89 -37.15
N ASP A 264 -23.87 -9.73 -36.95
CA ASP A 264 -22.73 -9.23 -37.73
C ASP A 264 -21.57 -8.76 -36.83
N ASN A 265 -21.35 -9.48 -35.72
CA ASN A 265 -20.27 -9.22 -34.75
C ASN A 265 -20.39 -7.83 -34.10
N GLY A 266 -21.64 -7.42 -33.84
CA GLY A 266 -22.01 -6.18 -33.14
C GLY A 266 -21.89 -4.91 -33.97
N ALA A 267 -21.86 -5.01 -35.31
CA ALA A 267 -21.83 -3.84 -36.19
C ALA A 267 -23.23 -3.21 -36.35
N THR A 268 -24.28 -4.03 -36.41
CA THR A 268 -25.69 -3.60 -36.40
C THR A 268 -26.51 -4.41 -35.39
N TRP A 269 -27.64 -3.84 -34.96
CA TRP A 269 -28.40 -4.32 -33.80
C TRP A 269 -29.90 -4.29 -34.04
N LYS A 270 -30.60 -5.35 -33.62
CA LYS A 270 -32.06 -5.46 -33.57
C LYS A 270 -32.52 -5.40 -32.11
N HIS A 271 -33.49 -4.52 -31.81
CA HIS A 271 -34.18 -4.50 -30.51
C HIS A 271 -35.04 -5.76 -30.33
N LEU A 272 -35.02 -6.34 -29.13
CA LEU A 272 -35.84 -7.49 -28.76
C LEU A 272 -37.00 -7.03 -27.86
N GLU A 273 -38.22 -7.17 -28.37
CA GLU A 273 -39.46 -6.77 -27.70
C GLU A 273 -40.58 -7.78 -27.99
N GLY A 274 -41.53 -7.92 -27.07
CA GLY A 274 -42.59 -8.93 -27.14
C GLY A 274 -42.06 -10.37 -27.04
N SER A 275 -42.77 -11.32 -27.67
CA SER A 275 -42.40 -12.75 -27.73
C SER A 275 -42.03 -13.39 -26.38
N GLY A 276 -42.67 -12.96 -25.29
CA GLY A 276 -42.49 -13.48 -23.93
C GLY A 276 -41.50 -12.70 -23.04
N LEU A 277 -40.88 -11.63 -23.56
CA LEU A 277 -40.22 -10.61 -22.73
C LEU A 277 -41.27 -9.75 -21.99
N PRO A 278 -40.93 -9.15 -20.83
CA PRO A 278 -41.86 -8.34 -20.06
C PRO A 278 -42.18 -7.01 -20.78
N GLU A 279 -43.45 -6.57 -20.66
CA GLU A 279 -43.90 -5.28 -21.21
C GLU A 279 -43.63 -4.12 -20.23
N GLY A 280 -43.57 -2.90 -20.76
CA GLY A 280 -43.45 -1.65 -19.98
C GLY A 280 -42.02 -1.16 -19.81
N ILE A 281 -41.72 -0.56 -18.67
CA ILE A 281 -40.40 -0.01 -18.36
C ILE A 281 -39.43 -1.15 -17.99
N LEU A 282 -38.25 -1.12 -18.60
CA LEU A 282 -37.15 -2.05 -18.31
C LEU A 282 -36.02 -1.32 -17.54
N GLY A 283 -35.37 -2.06 -16.65
CA GLY A 283 -34.23 -1.61 -15.85
C GLY A 283 -32.93 -2.25 -16.33
N LYS A 284 -32.07 -2.63 -15.40
CA LYS A 284 -30.82 -3.35 -15.71
C LYS A 284 -31.11 -4.76 -16.22
N ILE A 285 -30.37 -5.19 -17.24
CA ILE A 285 -30.48 -6.52 -17.84
C ILE A 285 -29.09 -7.15 -17.95
N GLY A 286 -28.91 -8.32 -17.37
CA GLY A 286 -27.78 -9.20 -17.63
C GLY A 286 -28.16 -10.32 -18.60
N VAL A 287 -27.25 -10.74 -19.47
CA VAL A 287 -27.51 -11.76 -20.50
C VAL A 287 -26.36 -12.76 -20.63
N ALA A 288 -26.67 -14.05 -20.82
CA ALA A 288 -25.68 -15.10 -21.06
C ALA A 288 -26.17 -16.12 -22.10
N VAL A 289 -25.30 -16.45 -23.06
CA VAL A 289 -25.49 -17.56 -24.00
C VAL A 289 -24.80 -18.80 -23.44
N SER A 290 -25.41 -19.98 -23.50
CA SER A 290 -24.75 -21.21 -23.04
C SER A 290 -23.65 -21.66 -23.99
N GLY A 291 -22.47 -21.98 -23.43
CA GLY A 291 -21.39 -22.64 -24.17
C GLY A 291 -21.68 -24.09 -24.55
N ALA A 292 -22.78 -24.67 -24.09
CA ALA A 292 -23.19 -26.03 -24.46
C ALA A 292 -24.19 -26.07 -25.63
N ASP A 293 -25.00 -25.03 -25.79
CA ASP A 293 -25.98 -24.90 -26.87
C ASP A 293 -26.27 -23.41 -27.14
N SER A 294 -25.89 -22.93 -28.32
CA SER A 294 -26.08 -21.53 -28.74
C SER A 294 -27.56 -21.12 -28.88
N ASN A 295 -28.50 -22.07 -28.92
CA ASN A 295 -29.93 -21.76 -28.87
C ASN A 295 -30.40 -21.38 -27.46
N ARG A 296 -29.66 -21.81 -26.42
CA ARG A 296 -29.99 -21.56 -25.02
C ARG A 296 -29.42 -20.23 -24.55
N VAL A 297 -30.29 -19.26 -24.34
CA VAL A 297 -29.93 -17.92 -23.84
C VAL A 297 -30.70 -17.63 -22.56
N TYR A 298 -30.04 -17.06 -21.56
CA TYR A 298 -30.63 -16.59 -20.31
C TYR A 298 -30.55 -15.07 -20.22
N ALA A 299 -31.58 -14.44 -19.64
CA ALA A 299 -31.57 -13.02 -19.33
C ALA A 299 -32.20 -12.78 -17.95
N ILE A 300 -31.49 -12.10 -17.05
CA ILE A 300 -32.02 -11.61 -15.78
C ILE A 300 -32.48 -10.17 -15.99
N ILE A 301 -33.78 -9.91 -15.83
CA ILE A 301 -34.40 -8.65 -16.26
C ILE A 301 -35.04 -7.94 -15.06
N GLU A 302 -34.59 -6.71 -14.80
CA GLU A 302 -35.32 -5.76 -13.97
C GLU A 302 -36.53 -5.21 -14.73
N ALA A 303 -37.73 -5.53 -14.23
CA ALA A 303 -39.02 -5.01 -14.70
C ALA A 303 -40.06 -5.28 -13.60
N LYS A 304 -41.26 -4.71 -13.74
CA LYS A 304 -42.41 -5.03 -12.88
C LYS A 304 -42.68 -6.54 -12.87
N GLU A 305 -42.81 -7.14 -14.05
CA GLU A 305 -42.89 -8.60 -14.24
C GLU A 305 -41.52 -9.21 -14.55
N GLY A 306 -40.46 -8.69 -13.92
CA GLY A 306 -39.08 -9.11 -14.10
C GLY A 306 -38.75 -10.47 -13.44
N GLY A 307 -37.58 -11.01 -13.76
CA GLY A 307 -37.16 -12.34 -13.32
C GLY A 307 -36.07 -12.92 -14.21
N LEU A 308 -35.81 -14.21 -14.06
CA LEU A 308 -34.98 -14.96 -15.01
C LEU A 308 -35.84 -15.41 -16.18
N PHE A 309 -35.43 -15.00 -17.38
CA PHE A 309 -36.01 -15.41 -18.66
C PHE A 309 -35.04 -16.35 -19.38
N ARG A 310 -35.60 -17.27 -20.15
CA ARG A 310 -34.88 -18.24 -20.97
C ARG A 310 -35.43 -18.28 -22.39
N SER A 311 -34.54 -18.33 -23.37
CA SER A 311 -34.84 -18.68 -24.75
C SER A 311 -34.24 -20.05 -25.07
N ASP A 312 -34.93 -20.80 -25.91
CA ASP A 312 -34.51 -22.09 -26.47
C ASP A 312 -34.40 -22.01 -28.02
N ASP A 313 -34.41 -20.80 -28.59
CA ASP A 313 -34.39 -20.51 -30.03
C ASP A 313 -33.49 -19.30 -30.39
N ALA A 314 -32.35 -19.19 -29.69
CA ALA A 314 -31.31 -18.17 -29.89
C ALA A 314 -31.81 -16.71 -29.73
N GLY A 315 -32.76 -16.51 -28.80
CA GLY A 315 -33.30 -15.20 -28.41
C GLY A 315 -34.53 -14.73 -29.19
N GLN A 316 -35.17 -15.59 -29.99
CA GLN A 316 -36.37 -15.22 -30.76
C GLN A 316 -37.65 -15.22 -29.91
N LYS A 317 -37.76 -16.16 -28.96
CA LYS A 317 -38.84 -16.25 -27.98
C LYS A 317 -38.26 -16.50 -26.60
N TRP A 318 -38.98 -16.01 -25.59
CA TRP A 318 -38.56 -16.02 -24.20
C TRP A 318 -39.66 -16.59 -23.30
N THR A 319 -39.25 -17.23 -22.21
CA THR A 319 -40.12 -17.72 -21.14
C THR A 319 -39.56 -17.27 -19.81
N ARG A 320 -40.38 -16.63 -18.95
CA ARG A 320 -40.03 -16.37 -17.54
C ARG A 320 -39.97 -17.72 -16.83
N VAL A 321 -38.77 -18.16 -16.45
CA VAL A 321 -38.54 -19.46 -15.78
C VAL A 321 -38.43 -19.32 -14.26
N ASN A 322 -38.18 -18.10 -13.75
CA ASN A 322 -38.11 -17.81 -12.32
C ASN A 322 -38.47 -16.35 -12.03
N ASP A 323 -39.22 -16.11 -10.97
CA ASP A 323 -39.64 -14.78 -10.50
C ASP A 323 -39.21 -14.45 -9.06
N ASP A 324 -38.50 -15.37 -8.39
CA ASP A 324 -38.06 -15.25 -6.99
C ASP A 324 -37.31 -13.93 -6.72
N GLY A 325 -37.83 -13.17 -5.76
CA GLY A 325 -37.31 -11.84 -5.40
C GLY A 325 -35.87 -11.87 -4.89
N ARG A 326 -35.37 -13.00 -4.37
CA ARG A 326 -33.96 -13.15 -3.92
C ARG A 326 -32.95 -12.85 -5.02
N PHE A 327 -33.31 -13.08 -6.28
CA PHE A 327 -32.41 -12.84 -7.41
C PHE A 327 -32.49 -11.40 -7.97
N ARG A 328 -33.35 -10.55 -7.38
CA ARG A 328 -33.61 -9.17 -7.83
C ARG A 328 -33.67 -8.13 -6.69
N GLN A 329 -33.24 -8.47 -5.47
CA GLN A 329 -33.37 -7.61 -4.28
C GLN A 329 -32.84 -6.18 -4.50
N ARG A 330 -31.65 -6.07 -5.12
CA ARG A 330 -31.09 -4.79 -5.61
C ARG A 330 -30.74 -4.94 -7.10
N ALA A 331 -31.77 -5.07 -7.94
CA ALA A 331 -31.61 -5.40 -9.36
C ALA A 331 -30.68 -4.42 -10.12
N TRP A 332 -30.71 -3.13 -9.78
CA TRP A 332 -29.82 -2.12 -10.34
C TRP A 332 -28.33 -2.35 -10.03
N TYR A 333 -28.00 -2.94 -8.89
CA TYR A 333 -26.61 -3.15 -8.43
C TYR A 333 -26.03 -4.43 -9.05
N PHE A 334 -26.79 -5.53 -8.97
CA PHE A 334 -26.38 -6.85 -9.46
C PHE A 334 -26.89 -7.13 -10.89
N SER A 335 -28.00 -7.86 -11.03
CA SER A 335 -28.57 -8.37 -12.30
C SER A 335 -27.53 -8.96 -13.24
N LYS A 336 -26.68 -9.86 -12.74
CA LYS A 336 -25.74 -10.65 -13.55
C LYS A 336 -26.18 -12.12 -13.59
N VAL A 337 -26.06 -12.71 -14.78
CA VAL A 337 -26.36 -14.12 -15.07
C VAL A 337 -25.20 -14.72 -15.85
N TYR A 338 -24.85 -15.97 -15.54
CA TYR A 338 -23.76 -16.69 -16.21
C TYR A 338 -24.22 -18.10 -16.53
N ALA A 339 -24.08 -18.53 -17.79
CA ALA A 339 -24.39 -19.89 -18.20
C ALA A 339 -23.14 -20.78 -18.06
N ASP A 340 -23.34 -22.05 -17.70
CA ASP A 340 -22.25 -23.02 -17.68
C ASP A 340 -21.76 -23.32 -19.12
N PRO A 341 -20.44 -23.36 -19.35
CA PRO A 341 -19.90 -23.56 -20.70
C PRO A 341 -20.01 -25.01 -21.20
N LYS A 342 -20.42 -25.98 -20.37
CA LYS A 342 -20.61 -27.39 -20.75
C LYS A 342 -21.99 -27.96 -20.41
N SER A 343 -22.88 -27.19 -19.79
CA SER A 343 -24.24 -27.61 -19.44
C SER A 343 -25.28 -26.54 -19.79
N ALA A 344 -26.18 -26.84 -20.74
CA ALA A 344 -27.24 -25.92 -21.15
C ALA A 344 -28.23 -25.57 -20.02
N ASP A 345 -28.45 -26.49 -19.08
CA ASP A 345 -29.37 -26.33 -17.95
C ASP A 345 -28.70 -25.79 -16.67
N THR A 346 -27.38 -25.64 -16.64
CA THR A 346 -26.68 -25.06 -15.48
C THR A 346 -26.49 -23.56 -15.69
N VAL A 347 -26.99 -22.77 -14.74
CA VAL A 347 -26.97 -21.30 -14.78
C VAL A 347 -26.75 -20.74 -13.38
N TYR A 348 -25.99 -19.66 -13.31
CA TYR A 348 -25.63 -18.96 -12.09
C TYR A 348 -26.23 -17.56 -12.09
N LEU A 349 -26.71 -17.11 -10.93
CA LEU A 349 -27.19 -15.75 -10.69
C LEU A 349 -26.39 -15.12 -9.56
N LEU A 350 -25.97 -13.87 -9.75
CA LEU A 350 -25.32 -13.09 -8.71
C LEU A 350 -26.28 -12.04 -8.15
N ASN A 351 -26.35 -11.96 -6.83
CA ASN A 351 -27.04 -10.92 -6.07
C ASN A 351 -26.30 -10.74 -4.73
N THR A 352 -27.01 -10.37 -3.66
CA THR A 352 -26.55 -10.48 -2.26
C THR A 352 -25.98 -11.86 -1.89
N GLY A 353 -26.37 -12.92 -2.62
CA GLY A 353 -25.73 -14.23 -2.61
C GLY A 353 -25.44 -14.76 -4.02
N ALA A 354 -24.50 -15.71 -4.12
CA ALA A 354 -24.17 -16.41 -5.36
C ALA A 354 -25.00 -17.70 -5.50
N PHE A 355 -25.87 -17.76 -6.50
CA PHE A 355 -26.82 -18.87 -6.69
C PHE A 355 -26.48 -19.74 -7.90
N LYS A 356 -26.69 -21.05 -7.78
CA LYS A 356 -26.52 -22.03 -8.87
C LYS A 356 -27.77 -22.89 -9.08
N SER A 357 -28.25 -22.93 -10.32
CA SER A 357 -29.28 -23.85 -10.83
C SER A 357 -28.65 -24.91 -11.72
N VAL A 358 -29.28 -26.08 -11.82
CA VAL A 358 -28.90 -27.20 -12.72
C VAL A 358 -30.10 -27.73 -13.53
N ASP A 359 -31.24 -27.04 -13.49
CA ASP A 359 -32.52 -27.47 -14.08
C ASP A 359 -33.13 -26.47 -15.08
N GLY A 360 -32.26 -25.60 -15.63
CA GLY A 360 -32.62 -24.55 -16.58
C GLY A 360 -33.15 -23.29 -15.92
N GLY A 361 -32.76 -23.01 -14.67
CA GLY A 361 -33.12 -21.81 -13.92
C GLY A 361 -34.39 -21.92 -13.07
N LYS A 362 -34.95 -23.12 -12.86
CA LYS A 362 -36.22 -23.29 -12.14
C LYS A 362 -36.00 -23.34 -10.63
N THR A 363 -34.96 -24.04 -10.18
CA THR A 363 -34.56 -24.10 -8.78
C THR A 363 -33.09 -23.73 -8.62
N PHE A 364 -32.76 -23.12 -7.47
CA PHE A 364 -31.43 -22.60 -7.17
C PHE A 364 -30.98 -23.00 -5.77
N ASN A 365 -29.70 -23.34 -5.65
CA ASN A 365 -28.99 -23.49 -4.38
C ASN A 365 -28.07 -22.28 -4.17
N LEU A 366 -27.92 -21.84 -2.92
CA LEU A 366 -26.92 -20.85 -2.53
C LEU A 366 -25.54 -21.53 -2.46
N LEU A 367 -24.52 -20.89 -3.03
CA LEU A 367 -23.13 -21.34 -2.92
C LEU A 367 -22.50 -20.79 -1.62
N PRO A 368 -21.64 -21.56 -0.93
CA PRO A 368 -20.92 -21.11 0.27
C PRO A 368 -19.72 -20.19 -0.09
N ALA A 369 -20.00 -19.09 -0.80
CA ALA A 369 -19.00 -18.08 -1.12
C ALA A 369 -18.54 -17.33 0.14
N ARG A 370 -17.38 -16.67 0.07
CA ARG A 370 -16.71 -16.06 1.23
C ARG A 370 -17.37 -14.79 1.77
N HIS A 371 -18.14 -14.12 0.94
CA HIS A 371 -18.74 -12.80 1.17
C HIS A 371 -20.15 -12.77 0.56
N GLY A 372 -20.92 -11.73 0.87
CA GLY A 372 -22.12 -11.36 0.09
C GLY A 372 -21.78 -10.45 -1.10
N ASP A 373 -22.83 -9.93 -1.73
CA ASP A 373 -22.80 -8.88 -2.77
C ASP A 373 -21.85 -9.21 -3.95
N HIS A 374 -22.31 -10.12 -4.82
CA HIS A 374 -21.51 -10.68 -5.91
C HIS A 374 -21.71 -9.94 -7.24
N HIS A 375 -20.62 -9.62 -7.91
CA HIS A 375 -20.63 -8.81 -9.15
C HIS A 375 -19.99 -9.49 -10.36
N GLY A 376 -18.92 -10.26 -10.15
CA GLY A 376 -18.20 -10.94 -11.23
C GLY A 376 -18.16 -12.46 -11.05
N LEU A 377 -18.32 -13.19 -12.15
CA LEU A 377 -18.08 -14.63 -12.20
C LEU A 377 -17.32 -15.00 -13.47
N TRP A 378 -16.32 -15.86 -13.34
CA TRP A 378 -15.66 -16.53 -14.45
C TRP A 378 -15.79 -18.04 -14.26
N ILE A 379 -16.12 -18.78 -15.31
CA ILE A 379 -16.23 -20.25 -15.29
C ILE A 379 -15.33 -20.78 -16.39
N ASP A 380 -14.37 -21.64 -16.05
CA ASP A 380 -13.40 -22.17 -17.01
C ASP A 380 -14.12 -22.98 -18.12
N PRO A 381 -14.01 -22.57 -19.41
CA PRO A 381 -14.64 -23.27 -20.51
C PRO A 381 -14.10 -24.70 -20.72
N GLN A 382 -12.90 -25.01 -20.19
CA GLN A 382 -12.29 -26.33 -20.24
C GLN A 382 -12.66 -27.18 -19.01
N ASN A 383 -12.92 -26.59 -17.84
CA ASN A 383 -13.26 -27.30 -16.60
C ASN A 383 -14.21 -26.48 -15.70
N PRO A 384 -15.55 -26.61 -15.82
CA PRO A 384 -16.52 -25.82 -15.05
C PRO A 384 -16.46 -25.94 -13.51
N ASN A 385 -15.61 -26.80 -12.96
CA ASN A 385 -15.32 -26.81 -11.52
C ASN A 385 -14.37 -25.66 -11.11
N ARG A 386 -13.57 -25.12 -12.03
CA ARG A 386 -12.77 -23.90 -11.83
C ARG A 386 -13.66 -22.68 -12.03
N ILE A 387 -13.82 -21.91 -10.96
CA ILE A 387 -14.68 -20.72 -10.91
C ILE A 387 -13.92 -19.60 -10.21
N GLY A 388 -13.84 -18.43 -10.82
CA GLY A 388 -13.44 -17.19 -10.15
C GLY A 388 -14.69 -16.38 -9.78
N ASN A 389 -14.76 -15.84 -8.56
CA ASN A 389 -15.81 -14.90 -8.15
C ASN A 389 -15.20 -13.58 -7.63
N ALA A 390 -15.79 -12.46 -8.04
CA ALA A 390 -15.57 -11.13 -7.49
C ALA A 390 -16.85 -10.60 -6.83
N ASN A 391 -16.70 -9.98 -5.68
CA ASN A 391 -17.77 -9.51 -4.81
C ASN A 391 -17.26 -8.33 -3.95
N ASP A 392 -18.10 -7.82 -3.05
CA ASP A 392 -17.77 -6.62 -2.26
C ASP A 392 -16.63 -6.84 -1.23
N GLY A 393 -16.26 -8.10 -0.95
CA GLY A 393 -15.07 -8.49 -0.19
C GLY A 393 -13.85 -8.90 -1.03
N GLY A 394 -13.85 -8.66 -2.34
CA GLY A 394 -12.73 -8.94 -3.26
C GLY A 394 -12.85 -10.25 -4.03
N ALA A 395 -11.72 -10.78 -4.52
CA ALA A 395 -11.67 -11.97 -5.37
C ALA A 395 -11.48 -13.28 -4.59
N SER A 396 -12.10 -14.37 -5.05
CA SER A 396 -11.83 -15.74 -4.58
C SER A 396 -11.97 -16.78 -5.69
N ILE A 397 -11.20 -17.87 -5.59
CA ILE A 397 -11.14 -18.95 -6.58
C ILE A 397 -11.67 -20.25 -5.97
N SER A 398 -12.46 -20.98 -6.74
CA SER A 398 -12.90 -22.35 -6.47
C SER A 398 -12.37 -23.30 -7.54
N ILE A 399 -12.07 -24.54 -7.15
CA ILE A 399 -11.63 -25.63 -8.05
C ILE A 399 -12.56 -26.86 -8.01
N ASP A 400 -13.65 -26.80 -7.23
CA ASP A 400 -14.57 -27.91 -6.96
C ASP A 400 -16.04 -27.63 -7.32
N GLY A 401 -16.27 -26.59 -8.13
CA GLY A 401 -17.58 -26.16 -8.61
C GLY A 401 -18.32 -25.23 -7.65
N GLY A 402 -17.59 -24.51 -6.79
CA GLY A 402 -18.12 -23.52 -5.84
C GLY A 402 -18.43 -24.05 -4.45
N LYS A 403 -17.92 -25.23 -4.07
CA LYS A 403 -18.14 -25.83 -2.73
C LYS A 403 -17.12 -25.32 -1.71
N SER A 404 -15.90 -25.00 -2.17
CA SER A 404 -14.87 -24.32 -1.39
C SER A 404 -14.19 -23.22 -2.19
N TRP A 405 -13.61 -22.24 -1.47
CA TRP A 405 -13.07 -21.01 -2.03
C TRP A 405 -11.77 -20.59 -1.32
N THR A 406 -10.84 -19.97 -2.05
CA THR A 406 -9.64 -19.34 -1.46
C THR A 406 -9.99 -18.20 -0.49
N THR A 407 -8.99 -17.65 0.21
CA THR A 407 -9.18 -16.55 1.14
C THR A 407 -9.30 -15.21 0.42
N GLN A 408 -10.02 -14.26 1.03
CA GLN A 408 -10.00 -12.83 0.68
C GLN A 408 -9.13 -12.01 1.65
N ASN A 409 -8.63 -12.63 2.73
CA ASN A 409 -7.67 -12.05 3.66
C ASN A 409 -6.23 -12.16 3.10
N ASN A 410 -6.04 -11.77 1.85
CA ASN A 410 -4.76 -11.72 1.13
C ASN A 410 -4.67 -10.56 0.11
N GLN A 411 -5.63 -9.62 0.15
CA GLN A 411 -5.80 -8.54 -0.83
C GLN A 411 -5.88 -7.21 -0.08
N PRO A 412 -4.91 -6.30 -0.18
CA PRO A 412 -4.94 -5.01 0.52
C PRO A 412 -5.74 -3.98 -0.29
N THR A 413 -7.03 -4.26 -0.48
CA THR A 413 -7.97 -3.41 -1.24
C THR A 413 -9.12 -2.88 -0.40
N ALA A 414 -8.98 -2.89 0.93
CA ALA A 414 -9.92 -2.27 1.86
C ALA A 414 -10.21 -0.80 1.49
N GLN A 415 -11.49 -0.44 1.59
CA GLN A 415 -12.03 0.87 1.22
C GLN A 415 -12.49 1.62 2.48
N PHE A 416 -11.67 2.56 2.96
CA PHE A 416 -11.95 3.30 4.18
C PHE A 416 -12.67 4.63 3.91
N TYR A 417 -13.62 4.98 4.78
CA TYR A 417 -14.30 6.29 4.77
C TYR A 417 -13.51 7.36 5.54
N HIS A 418 -13.14 7.03 6.77
CA HIS A 418 -12.43 7.92 7.70
C HIS A 418 -11.26 7.20 8.36
N VAL A 419 -10.33 7.97 8.92
CA VAL A 419 -9.18 7.43 9.67
C VAL A 419 -9.00 8.12 11.01
N ALA A 420 -8.85 7.33 12.07
CA ALA A 420 -8.49 7.81 13.40
C ALA A 420 -7.30 7.02 13.97
N VAL A 421 -6.75 7.53 15.06
CA VAL A 421 -5.56 7.00 15.76
C VAL A 421 -5.73 7.14 17.27
N ASP A 422 -5.12 6.23 18.04
CA ASP A 422 -5.09 6.31 19.51
C ASP A 422 -3.76 6.90 20.04
N ASN A 423 -3.59 6.88 21.36
CA ASN A 423 -2.37 7.25 22.06
C ASN A 423 -1.62 6.03 22.66
N ALA A 424 -1.88 4.81 22.17
CA ALA A 424 -1.17 3.62 22.64
C ALA A 424 0.27 3.58 22.15
N PHE A 425 1.07 2.64 22.67
CA PHE A 425 2.36 2.31 22.07
C PHE A 425 2.53 0.78 21.90
N PRO A 426 2.67 0.26 20.67
CA PRO A 426 2.47 0.98 19.40
C PRO A 426 1.06 1.58 19.31
N TYR A 427 0.90 2.70 18.59
CA TYR A 427 -0.43 3.29 18.38
C TYR A 427 -1.23 2.44 17.39
N HIS A 428 -2.55 2.48 17.45
CA HIS A 428 -3.43 1.81 16.49
C HIS A 428 -4.06 2.79 15.51
N ILE A 429 -4.44 2.28 14.34
CA ILE A 429 -5.13 3.00 13.25
C ILE A 429 -6.53 2.39 13.10
N TYR A 430 -7.54 3.23 12.96
CA TYR A 430 -8.95 2.85 12.97
C TYR A 430 -9.68 3.38 11.74
N GLY A 431 -10.68 2.64 11.26
CA GLY A 431 -11.60 3.14 10.23
C GLY A 431 -12.69 2.12 9.86
N ALA A 432 -13.82 2.64 9.38
CA ALA A 432 -14.90 1.83 8.83
C ALA A 432 -14.57 1.40 7.39
N GLN A 433 -14.58 0.08 7.13
CA GLN A 433 -14.39 -0.45 5.78
C GLN A 433 -15.75 -0.72 5.14
N GLN A 434 -15.96 -0.10 3.99
CA GLN A 434 -17.14 -0.32 3.15
C GLN A 434 -17.39 -1.81 2.87
N ASP A 435 -18.67 -2.19 2.94
CA ASP A 435 -19.19 -3.55 2.73
C ASP A 435 -18.54 -4.64 3.64
N ASN A 436 -17.92 -4.26 4.77
CA ASN A 436 -17.27 -5.19 5.71
C ASN A 436 -17.32 -4.65 7.16
N SER A 437 -16.65 -5.29 8.14
CA SER A 437 -16.53 -4.66 9.47
C SER A 437 -15.62 -3.44 9.41
N ASN A 438 -15.78 -2.49 10.33
CA ASN A 438 -14.68 -1.61 10.71
C ASN A 438 -13.45 -2.36 11.25
N VAL A 439 -12.34 -1.65 11.38
CA VAL A 439 -11.01 -2.19 11.68
C VAL A 439 -10.29 -1.34 12.71
N CYS A 440 -9.59 -1.99 13.63
CA CYS A 440 -8.42 -1.49 14.34
C CYS A 440 -7.20 -2.30 13.87
N ILE A 441 -6.08 -1.63 13.53
CA ILE A 441 -4.81 -2.27 13.14
C ILE A 441 -3.62 -1.60 13.83
N ALA A 442 -2.64 -2.38 14.28
CA ALA A 442 -1.42 -1.85 14.88
C ALA A 442 -0.58 -1.04 13.86
N SER A 443 0.01 0.07 14.30
CA SER A 443 0.94 0.86 13.48
C SER A 443 2.31 0.22 13.29
N ARG A 444 2.72 -0.73 14.14
CA ARG A 444 3.96 -1.50 14.04
C ARG A 444 3.94 -2.69 15.00
N THR A 445 4.82 -3.66 14.78
CA THR A 445 4.93 -4.90 15.58
C THR A 445 6.38 -5.21 15.96
N ASP A 446 6.57 -6.07 16.96
CA ASP A 446 7.89 -6.66 17.26
C ASP A 446 8.24 -7.85 16.33
N SER A 447 7.34 -8.27 15.43
CA SER A 447 7.56 -9.38 14.48
C SER A 447 8.18 -8.93 13.14
N GLY A 448 8.37 -7.62 12.93
CA GLY A 448 8.97 -7.07 11.71
C GLY A 448 7.98 -6.82 10.56
N VAL A 449 6.75 -7.33 10.68
CA VAL A 449 5.67 -7.22 9.69
C VAL A 449 4.32 -7.11 10.40
N ILE A 450 3.31 -6.55 9.74
CA ILE A 450 1.96 -6.36 10.29
C ILE A 450 1.05 -7.46 9.70
N GLY A 451 0.77 -8.48 10.49
CA GLY A 451 0.11 -9.73 10.09
C GLY A 451 -1.41 -9.71 10.19
N ARG A 452 -2.03 -10.90 10.24
CA ARG A 452 -3.47 -11.06 10.45
C ARG A 452 -3.84 -10.86 11.92
N GLU A 453 -2.96 -11.27 12.81
CA GLU A 453 -3.06 -11.18 14.26
C GLU A 453 -3.09 -9.72 14.78
N ASP A 454 -2.53 -8.78 14.02
CA ASP A 454 -2.36 -7.37 14.42
C ASP A 454 -3.57 -6.47 14.08
N TRP A 455 -4.69 -7.05 13.63
CA TRP A 455 -5.92 -6.31 13.38
C TRP A 455 -7.22 -7.07 13.70
N TYR A 456 -8.24 -6.33 14.11
CA TYR A 456 -9.51 -6.87 14.58
C TYR A 456 -10.70 -5.90 14.35
N PRO A 457 -11.95 -6.37 14.35
CA PRO A 457 -13.14 -5.51 14.28
C PRO A 457 -13.32 -4.65 15.55
N ALA A 458 -13.48 -3.33 15.38
CA ALA A 458 -13.45 -2.36 16.45
C ALA A 458 -14.83 -2.06 17.11
N GLY A 459 -15.85 -2.88 16.82
CA GLY A 459 -17.25 -2.70 17.25
C GLY A 459 -17.99 -1.65 16.41
N GLY A 460 -19.29 -1.81 16.16
CA GLY A 460 -20.05 -1.04 15.15
C GLY A 460 -20.10 -1.67 13.75
N GLY A 461 -20.32 -0.85 12.70
CA GLY A 461 -20.64 -1.30 11.32
C GLY A 461 -19.61 -0.99 10.22
N GLU A 462 -20.10 -0.84 8.98
CA GLU A 462 -19.30 -0.79 7.73
C GLU A 462 -19.01 0.63 7.21
N CYS A 463 -19.80 1.61 7.65
CA CYS A 463 -19.71 3.02 7.24
C CYS A 463 -19.43 3.92 8.44
N GLY A 464 -19.10 5.20 8.20
CA GLY A 464 -18.90 6.17 9.28
C GLY A 464 -17.49 6.21 9.89
N PHE A 465 -17.44 6.63 11.14
CA PHE A 465 -16.25 6.95 11.94
C PHE A 465 -15.99 5.88 12.99
N VAL A 466 -14.72 5.75 13.41
CA VAL A 466 -14.27 4.83 14.46
C VAL A 466 -13.24 5.57 15.29
N ILE A 467 -13.54 5.85 16.55
CA ILE A 467 -12.84 6.82 17.38
C ILE A 467 -12.51 6.20 18.74
N PRO A 468 -11.22 5.93 19.05
CA PRO A 468 -10.81 5.45 20.35
C PRO A 468 -10.92 6.56 21.41
N ASP A 469 -11.21 6.20 22.67
CA ASP A 469 -11.03 7.11 23.79
C ASP A 469 -9.52 7.39 23.97
N PRO A 470 -9.07 8.65 23.92
CA PRO A 470 -7.65 8.99 23.96
C PRO A 470 -6.97 8.66 25.30
N ARG A 471 -7.73 8.24 26.33
CA ARG A 471 -7.26 7.82 27.66
C ARG A 471 -7.16 6.31 27.81
N ASP A 472 -7.98 5.55 27.08
CA ASP A 472 -8.05 4.09 27.13
C ASP A 472 -8.50 3.54 25.76
N TRP A 473 -7.55 3.09 24.95
CA TRP A 473 -7.78 2.59 23.59
C TRP A 473 -8.67 1.34 23.52
N HIS A 474 -8.94 0.68 24.66
CA HIS A 474 -9.92 -0.41 24.72
C HIS A 474 -11.36 0.09 24.64
N ILE A 475 -11.64 1.38 24.87
CA ILE A 475 -12.96 1.98 24.69
C ILE A 475 -12.98 2.67 23.33
N ILE A 476 -13.89 2.22 22.46
CA ILE A 476 -14.00 2.71 21.08
C ILE A 476 -15.46 3.13 20.84
N TYR A 477 -15.64 4.30 20.23
CA TYR A 477 -16.93 4.78 19.76
C TYR A 477 -16.95 4.71 18.24
N SER A 478 -18.01 4.19 17.67
CA SER A 478 -18.16 4.10 16.21
C SER A 478 -19.62 4.29 15.82
N ASN A 479 -19.88 4.52 14.54
CA ASN A 479 -21.23 4.55 14.03
C ASN A 479 -21.37 3.71 12.76
N SER A 480 -22.61 3.62 12.28
CA SER A 480 -23.00 3.07 10.98
C SER A 480 -24.38 3.66 10.68
N GLU A 481 -24.51 4.51 9.66
CA GLU A 481 -25.73 5.30 9.43
C GLU A 481 -26.13 6.12 10.67
N GLY A 482 -27.31 5.87 11.26
CA GLY A 482 -27.76 6.47 12.53
C GLY A 482 -27.51 5.64 13.79
N TYR A 483 -26.96 4.42 13.65
CA TYR A 483 -26.58 3.59 14.80
C TYR A 483 -25.20 4.02 15.33
N ILE A 484 -25.07 4.17 16.65
CA ILE A 484 -23.82 4.51 17.32
C ILE A 484 -23.51 3.45 18.39
N ALA A 485 -22.32 2.89 18.32
CA ALA A 485 -21.79 1.86 19.19
C ALA A 485 -20.76 2.44 20.17
N ARG A 486 -20.78 1.93 21.41
CA ARG A 486 -19.69 2.04 22.37
C ARG A 486 -19.15 0.65 22.67
N TYR A 487 -18.03 0.31 22.07
CA TYR A 487 -17.36 -0.98 22.19
C TYR A 487 -16.29 -0.98 23.30
N ASN A 488 -16.16 -2.10 24.01
CA ASN A 488 -15.11 -2.34 24.98
C ASN A 488 -14.30 -3.58 24.60
N LYS A 489 -13.09 -3.38 24.07
CA LYS A 489 -12.22 -4.45 23.55
C LYS A 489 -11.73 -5.45 24.61
N THR A 490 -11.69 -5.06 25.89
CA THR A 490 -11.28 -5.92 27.00
C THR A 490 -12.34 -6.96 27.36
N ARG A 491 -13.62 -6.61 27.19
CA ARG A 491 -14.78 -7.48 27.47
C ARG A 491 -15.43 -8.04 26.20
N GLU A 492 -15.09 -7.49 25.05
CA GLU A 492 -15.66 -7.77 23.72
C GLU A 492 -17.18 -7.57 23.66
N ASP A 493 -17.70 -6.60 24.41
CA ASP A 493 -19.11 -6.18 24.36
C ASP A 493 -19.30 -4.82 23.70
N ASP A 494 -20.43 -4.70 23.00
CA ASP A 494 -20.87 -3.53 22.24
C ASP A 494 -22.19 -3.01 22.84
N GLN A 495 -22.28 -1.70 23.04
CA GLN A 495 -23.47 -1.03 23.57
C GLN A 495 -24.00 -0.01 22.56
N ASP A 496 -25.27 -0.14 22.18
CA ASP A 496 -26.02 0.90 21.47
C ASP A 496 -26.16 2.16 22.35
N ILE A 497 -25.68 3.28 21.81
CA ILE A 497 -25.74 4.63 22.39
C ILE A 497 -26.33 5.64 21.38
N SER A 498 -27.16 5.18 20.44
CA SER A 498 -27.73 6.01 19.37
C SER A 498 -28.71 7.08 19.89
N PRO A 499 -28.74 8.30 19.33
CA PRO A 499 -29.77 9.31 19.66
C PRO A 499 -31.20 8.86 19.33
N LEU A 500 -31.34 7.99 18.32
CA LEU A 500 -32.62 7.43 17.86
C LEU A 500 -32.43 5.99 17.37
N PRO A 501 -32.48 4.97 18.26
CA PRO A 501 -32.23 3.57 17.91
C PRO A 501 -33.45 2.95 17.18
N LEU A 502 -33.60 3.27 15.89
CA LEU A 502 -34.66 2.78 15.01
C LEU A 502 -34.13 2.47 13.60
N ASP A 503 -34.52 1.31 13.07
CA ASP A 503 -34.34 1.00 11.65
C ASP A 503 -35.30 1.84 10.79
N ASN A 504 -34.72 2.61 9.87
CA ASN A 504 -35.43 3.50 8.95
C ASN A 504 -35.39 3.01 7.49
N SER A 505 -34.87 1.81 7.24
CA SER A 505 -34.76 1.21 5.90
C SER A 505 -36.09 1.25 5.15
N GLY A 506 -36.06 1.67 3.88
CA GLY A 506 -37.26 1.76 3.05
C GLY A 506 -38.16 2.99 3.27
N ARG A 507 -37.77 3.97 4.10
CA ARG A 507 -38.51 5.25 4.30
C ARG A 507 -37.77 6.42 3.66
N GLY A 508 -38.49 7.30 2.96
CA GLY A 508 -37.88 8.53 2.47
C GLY A 508 -37.48 9.47 3.62
N ALA A 509 -36.42 10.26 3.44
CA ALA A 509 -35.92 11.19 4.46
C ALA A 509 -36.99 12.19 4.96
N VAL A 510 -38.00 12.47 4.13
CA VAL A 510 -39.15 13.35 4.43
C VAL A 510 -40.03 12.83 5.58
N ASP A 511 -40.05 11.51 5.81
CA ASP A 511 -40.87 10.85 6.84
C ASP A 511 -40.11 10.64 8.16
N LEU A 512 -38.82 11.01 8.23
CA LEU A 512 -37.96 10.74 9.39
C LEU A 512 -38.02 11.85 10.43
N ALA A 513 -37.89 11.46 11.71
CA ALA A 513 -37.75 12.41 12.82
C ALA A 513 -36.39 13.13 12.77
N HIS A 514 -35.33 12.38 12.43
CA HIS A 514 -33.97 12.88 12.24
C HIS A 514 -33.33 12.18 11.04
N ARG A 515 -32.60 12.93 10.20
CA ARG A 515 -32.00 12.50 8.93
C ARG A 515 -30.52 12.16 9.12
N PHE A 516 -30.21 10.94 9.57
CA PHE A 516 -28.82 10.46 9.66
C PHE A 516 -28.35 9.91 8.32
N GLN A 517 -27.24 10.44 7.80
CA GLN A 517 -26.62 10.00 6.55
C GLN A 517 -25.86 8.67 6.76
N TRP A 518 -25.63 7.91 5.68
CA TRP A 518 -24.78 6.72 5.64
C TRP A 518 -23.44 6.88 6.38
N VAL A 519 -22.79 8.04 6.22
CA VAL A 519 -21.53 8.42 6.89
C VAL A 519 -21.80 9.61 7.83
N SER A 520 -22.67 9.44 8.82
CA SER A 520 -22.97 10.53 9.76
C SER A 520 -21.74 10.95 10.59
N PRO A 521 -21.56 12.24 10.93
CA PRO A 521 -20.45 12.68 11.76
C PRO A 521 -20.50 12.11 13.18
N LEU A 522 -19.33 11.77 13.72
CA LEU A 522 -19.12 11.41 15.13
C LEU A 522 -17.78 12.00 15.57
N LEU A 523 -17.70 12.59 16.77
CA LEU A 523 -16.41 12.96 17.39
C LEU A 523 -16.47 12.98 18.91
N LEU A 524 -15.31 12.79 19.54
CA LEU A 524 -15.06 13.14 20.94
C LEU A 524 -14.55 14.59 21.03
N SER A 525 -14.92 15.31 22.09
CA SER A 525 -14.36 16.64 22.34
C SER A 525 -12.86 16.55 22.64
N PRO A 526 -11.98 17.29 21.95
CA PRO A 526 -10.56 17.38 22.30
C PRO A 526 -10.32 17.99 23.68
N HIS A 527 -11.32 18.67 24.26
CA HIS A 527 -11.26 19.30 25.58
C HIS A 527 -11.86 18.47 26.71
N ASN A 528 -12.67 17.45 26.39
CA ASN A 528 -13.22 16.51 27.38
C ASN A 528 -13.70 15.20 26.70
N PRO A 529 -12.95 14.10 26.78
CA PRO A 529 -13.34 12.83 26.13
C PRO A 529 -14.62 12.15 26.66
N ASP A 530 -15.25 12.68 27.73
CA ASP A 530 -16.59 12.24 28.17
C ASP A 530 -17.72 12.86 27.32
N VAL A 531 -17.40 13.90 26.55
CA VAL A 531 -18.32 14.61 25.65
C VAL A 531 -18.20 14.04 24.24
N ILE A 532 -19.36 13.66 23.68
CA ILE A 532 -19.49 13.10 22.33
C ILE A 532 -20.42 14.00 21.53
N TYR A 533 -20.09 14.25 20.28
CA TYR A 533 -20.97 14.92 19.31
C TYR A 533 -21.27 14.00 18.13
N THR A 534 -22.49 14.11 17.61
CA THR A 534 -22.92 13.49 16.35
C THR A 534 -23.94 14.38 15.66
N ALA A 535 -24.29 14.12 14.40
CA ALA A 535 -25.25 14.94 13.68
C ALA A 535 -26.17 14.17 12.72
N ALA A 536 -27.37 14.72 12.59
CA ALA A 536 -28.35 14.43 11.55
C ALA A 536 -28.54 15.71 10.71
N GLU A 537 -29.76 16.21 10.53
CA GLU A 537 -29.98 17.61 10.11
C GLU A 537 -29.63 18.63 11.21
N CYS A 538 -29.48 18.16 12.45
CA CYS A 538 -29.15 18.94 13.63
C CYS A 538 -28.02 18.26 14.44
N VAL A 539 -27.36 19.03 15.29
CA VAL A 539 -26.24 18.56 16.13
C VAL A 539 -26.76 18.03 17.46
N PHE A 540 -26.30 16.84 17.84
CA PHE A 540 -26.52 16.22 19.14
C PHE A 540 -25.24 16.21 19.97
N LYS A 541 -25.39 16.45 21.27
CA LYS A 541 -24.33 16.41 22.27
C LYS A 541 -24.68 15.45 23.40
N SER A 542 -23.78 14.54 23.70
CA SER A 542 -23.73 13.76 24.94
C SER A 542 -22.66 14.35 25.86
N ALA A 543 -22.89 14.31 27.18
CA ALA A 543 -21.90 14.65 28.19
C ALA A 543 -21.61 13.49 29.16
N ASP A 544 -22.07 12.28 28.83
CA ASP A 544 -22.09 11.09 29.68
C ASP A 544 -21.78 9.80 28.88
N HIS A 545 -20.86 9.88 27.91
CA HIS A 545 -20.44 8.75 27.07
C HIS A 545 -21.57 8.11 26.23
N GLY A 546 -22.55 8.91 25.80
CA GLY A 546 -23.66 8.52 24.93
C GLY A 546 -24.86 7.93 25.67
N GLN A 547 -24.90 7.98 27.01
CA GLN A 547 -26.05 7.49 27.78
C GLN A 547 -27.25 8.44 27.69
N SER A 548 -27.04 9.72 27.41
CA SER A 548 -28.10 10.68 27.08
C SER A 548 -27.65 11.72 26.05
N TRP A 549 -28.58 12.16 25.20
CA TRP A 549 -28.32 13.12 24.14
C TRP A 549 -29.19 14.37 24.28
N THR A 550 -28.56 15.53 24.13
CA THR A 550 -29.23 16.84 24.01
C THR A 550 -29.07 17.35 22.59
N LYS A 551 -30.17 17.73 21.93
CA LYS A 551 -30.10 18.45 20.66
C LYS A 551 -29.66 19.89 20.91
N ILE A 552 -28.54 20.28 20.32
CA ILE A 552 -27.91 21.61 20.50
C ILE A 552 -27.97 22.48 19.23
N SER A 553 -28.84 22.16 18.27
CA SER A 553 -29.14 23.05 17.16
C SER A 553 -30.59 22.90 16.66
N GLU A 554 -31.02 23.84 15.84
CA GLU A 554 -32.13 23.62 14.92
C GLU A 554 -31.64 22.83 13.68
N ASP A 555 -32.47 22.69 12.65
CA ASP A 555 -32.06 22.16 11.36
C ASP A 555 -31.06 23.15 10.71
N LEU A 556 -29.81 22.74 10.50
CA LEU A 556 -28.73 23.60 9.97
C LEU A 556 -28.57 23.47 8.44
N THR A 557 -29.58 22.94 7.77
CA THR A 557 -29.56 22.59 6.35
C THR A 557 -30.59 23.44 5.57
N ARG A 558 -30.61 23.34 4.24
CA ARG A 558 -31.63 23.96 3.37
C ARG A 558 -33.00 23.32 3.55
N ASN A 559 -33.05 22.05 3.98
CA ASN A 559 -34.26 21.30 4.29
C ASN A 559 -35.30 21.31 3.13
N ASP A 560 -34.82 21.14 1.90
CA ASP A 560 -35.64 21.11 0.70
C ASP A 560 -36.35 19.76 0.58
N LYS A 561 -37.64 19.73 0.96
CA LYS A 561 -38.47 18.52 0.92
C LYS A 561 -38.57 17.86 -0.46
N THR A 562 -38.24 18.56 -1.56
CA THR A 562 -38.17 17.93 -2.89
C THR A 562 -36.98 16.98 -3.04
N LYS A 563 -35.95 17.13 -2.20
CA LYS A 563 -34.73 16.30 -2.14
C LYS A 563 -34.81 15.16 -1.12
N GLN A 564 -35.86 15.11 -0.31
CA GLN A 564 -36.00 14.15 0.78
C GLN A 564 -36.92 12.96 0.44
N GLN A 565 -37.20 12.76 -0.85
CA GLN A 565 -38.17 11.77 -1.34
C GLN A 565 -37.58 10.35 -1.41
N PRO A 566 -38.42 9.29 -1.39
CA PRO A 566 -37.97 7.92 -1.65
C PRO A 566 -37.16 7.74 -2.94
N SER A 567 -36.07 6.97 -2.87
CA SER A 567 -35.10 6.78 -3.96
C SER A 567 -35.23 5.41 -4.65
N GLY A 568 -34.80 5.34 -5.92
CA GLY A 568 -34.71 4.13 -6.77
C GLY A 568 -35.46 4.21 -8.10
N GLY A 569 -36.40 5.14 -8.24
CA GLY A 569 -37.10 5.41 -9.51
C GLY A 569 -38.30 4.50 -9.77
N PRO A 570 -38.66 4.21 -11.04
CA PRO A 570 -39.95 3.62 -11.39
C PRO A 570 -40.08 2.10 -11.20
N LEU A 571 -38.99 1.39 -10.90
CA LEU A 571 -38.97 -0.09 -10.86
C LEU A 571 -38.64 -0.66 -9.47
N THR A 572 -37.48 -0.31 -8.92
CA THR A 572 -36.95 -0.88 -7.68
C THR A 572 -36.47 0.24 -6.78
N ASN A 573 -37.15 0.47 -5.66
CA ASN A 573 -36.68 1.39 -4.64
C ASN A 573 -35.43 0.83 -3.94
N ASP A 574 -34.50 1.71 -3.58
CA ASP A 574 -33.35 1.39 -2.73
C ASP A 574 -33.13 2.57 -1.80
N ILE A 575 -33.25 2.33 -0.48
CA ILE A 575 -33.36 3.39 0.52
C ILE A 575 -32.63 2.92 1.79
N THR A 576 -31.33 3.22 1.81
CA THR A 576 -30.33 2.74 2.78
C THR A 576 -29.50 3.90 3.33
N SER A 577 -30.15 5.04 3.62
CA SER A 577 -29.58 6.34 4.01
C SER A 577 -28.51 6.99 3.11
N VAL A 578 -27.95 6.29 2.11
CA VAL A 578 -26.98 6.82 1.13
C VAL A 578 -27.53 8.03 0.37
N GLU A 579 -28.81 7.99 -0.01
CA GLU A 579 -29.52 9.09 -0.68
C GLU A 579 -30.30 10.00 0.29
N TYR A 580 -30.14 9.87 1.61
CA TYR A 580 -30.64 10.90 2.53
C TYR A 580 -29.80 12.16 2.37
N TYR A 581 -30.49 13.30 2.34
CA TYR A 581 -29.95 14.59 1.96
C TYR A 581 -30.59 15.72 2.75
N ASP A 582 -30.00 16.91 2.66
CA ASP A 582 -30.15 17.99 3.62
C ASP A 582 -29.77 17.46 5.02
N THR A 583 -28.54 16.98 5.16
CA THR A 583 -27.93 16.46 6.41
C THR A 583 -26.62 17.19 6.72
N ILE A 584 -26.22 17.22 7.99
CA ILE A 584 -24.88 17.67 8.39
C ILE A 584 -23.91 16.52 8.11
N PHE A 585 -22.98 16.77 7.19
CA PHE A 585 -22.03 15.80 6.66
C PHE A 585 -20.62 15.94 7.25
N ALA A 586 -20.27 17.13 7.76
CA ALA A 586 -19.04 17.40 8.47
C ALA A 586 -19.31 18.09 9.82
N LEU A 587 -18.62 17.66 10.89
CA LEU A 587 -18.72 18.26 12.21
C LEU A 587 -17.34 18.24 12.89
N THR A 588 -16.93 19.35 13.51
CA THR A 588 -15.69 19.41 14.31
C THR A 588 -15.77 20.43 15.45
N GLU A 589 -15.01 20.19 16.53
CA GLU A 589 -14.76 21.18 17.59
C GLU A 589 -13.34 21.75 17.41
N SER A 590 -13.17 23.05 17.65
CA SER A 590 -11.85 23.69 17.65
C SER A 590 -10.95 23.06 18.71
N PRO A 591 -9.75 22.56 18.35
CA PRO A 591 -8.81 21.97 19.31
C PRO A 591 -8.21 23.01 20.28
N VAL A 592 -8.29 24.31 19.97
CA VAL A 592 -7.72 25.39 20.79
C VAL A 592 -8.77 26.24 21.53
N ASP A 593 -9.97 26.41 20.96
CA ASP A 593 -11.05 27.24 21.53
C ASP A 593 -12.28 26.37 21.88
N LYS A 594 -12.30 25.84 23.11
CA LYS A 594 -13.38 24.98 23.64
C LYS A 594 -14.78 25.56 23.41
N GLY A 595 -15.72 24.74 22.95
CA GLY A 595 -17.09 25.14 22.65
C GLY A 595 -17.25 25.89 21.33
N THR A 596 -16.18 26.03 20.53
CA THR A 596 -16.27 26.49 19.15
C THR A 596 -16.51 25.29 18.23
N LEU A 597 -17.72 25.18 17.69
CA LEU A 597 -18.17 24.06 16.86
C LEU A 597 -18.41 24.52 15.43
N TRP A 598 -18.00 23.71 14.46
CA TRP A 598 -18.24 23.91 13.04
C TRP A 598 -19.06 22.76 12.48
N ALA A 599 -20.13 23.07 11.76
CA ALA A 599 -20.98 22.11 11.06
C ALA A 599 -21.06 22.45 9.57
N GLY A 600 -20.94 21.45 8.70
CA GLY A 600 -21.07 21.57 7.24
C GLY A 600 -22.09 20.57 6.71
N SER A 601 -22.97 20.99 5.80
CA SER A 601 -24.03 20.14 5.23
C SER A 601 -23.70 19.58 3.84
N ASP A 602 -24.37 18.50 3.47
CA ASP A 602 -24.35 17.93 2.11
C ASP A 602 -24.99 18.84 1.03
N ASP A 603 -25.77 19.83 1.46
CA ASP A 603 -26.45 20.82 0.62
C ASP A 603 -25.74 22.20 0.53
N GLY A 604 -24.58 22.32 1.17
CA GLY A 604 -23.63 23.40 0.96
C GLY A 604 -23.80 24.60 1.88
N LEU A 605 -24.21 24.37 3.12
CA LEU A 605 -24.16 25.36 4.19
C LEU A 605 -23.02 25.04 5.17
N ILE A 606 -22.36 26.09 5.67
CA ILE A 606 -21.42 25.98 6.79
C ILE A 606 -21.93 26.88 7.92
N HIS A 607 -21.98 26.34 9.14
CA HIS A 607 -22.40 27.01 10.35
C HIS A 607 -21.32 26.94 11.42
N VAL A 608 -21.21 28.00 12.23
CA VAL A 608 -20.31 28.06 13.39
C VAL A 608 -21.06 28.48 14.65
N SER A 609 -20.76 27.84 15.77
CA SER A 609 -21.09 28.28 17.13
C SER A 609 -19.79 28.55 17.88
N THR A 610 -19.80 29.53 18.79
CA THR A 610 -18.66 29.84 19.69
C THR A 610 -19.08 29.80 21.17
N ASP A 611 -20.20 29.13 21.46
CA ASP A 611 -20.86 29.11 22.76
C ASP A 611 -21.48 27.74 23.06
N ASP A 612 -20.73 26.69 22.71
CA ASP A 612 -21.05 25.28 23.00
C ASP A 612 -22.37 24.80 22.36
N GLY A 613 -22.70 25.37 21.20
CA GLY A 613 -23.90 25.09 20.43
C GLY A 613 -25.11 25.96 20.78
N ALA A 614 -25.04 26.88 21.75
CA ALA A 614 -26.21 27.67 22.14
C ALA A 614 -26.74 28.58 21.01
N HIS A 615 -25.86 29.14 20.18
CA HIS A 615 -26.22 29.89 18.98
C HIS A 615 -25.34 29.51 17.79
N TRP A 616 -25.97 29.36 16.61
CA TRP A 616 -25.31 29.01 15.36
C TRP A 616 -25.45 30.12 14.32
N THR A 617 -24.35 30.50 13.67
CA THR A 617 -24.33 31.49 12.58
C THR A 617 -24.01 30.80 11.27
N ASN A 618 -24.83 31.00 10.23
CA ASN A 618 -24.47 30.57 8.87
C ASN A 618 -23.34 31.47 8.36
N VAL A 619 -22.24 30.83 7.96
CA VAL A 619 -20.99 31.45 7.51
C VAL A 619 -20.52 30.83 6.20
N SER A 620 -21.45 30.43 5.33
CA SER A 620 -21.14 29.66 4.12
C SER A 620 -20.29 30.46 3.11
N PRO A 621 -19.25 29.87 2.49
CA PRO A 621 -18.51 30.50 1.40
C PRO A 621 -19.41 30.69 0.17
N LYS A 622 -19.03 31.62 -0.71
CA LYS A 622 -19.67 31.75 -2.04
C LYS A 622 -19.20 30.61 -2.95
N MET A 623 -19.97 29.54 -2.97
CA MET A 623 -19.79 28.37 -3.84
C MET A 623 -21.09 28.05 -4.59
N PRO A 624 -21.07 27.20 -5.63
CA PRO A 624 -22.29 26.79 -6.30
C PRO A 624 -23.22 26.03 -5.34
N GLU A 625 -24.53 26.12 -5.55
CA GLU A 625 -25.49 25.44 -4.68
C GLU A 625 -25.37 23.92 -4.74
N TRP A 626 -25.86 23.25 -3.69
CA TRP A 626 -25.89 21.79 -3.56
C TRP A 626 -24.50 21.13 -3.52
N SER A 627 -23.47 21.88 -3.12
CA SER A 627 -22.13 21.33 -2.92
C SER A 627 -22.04 20.62 -1.57
N THR A 628 -21.48 19.42 -1.52
CA THR A 628 -21.28 18.69 -0.25
C THR A 628 -20.09 19.27 0.50
N VAL A 629 -20.27 19.64 1.77
CA VAL A 629 -19.13 19.96 2.66
C VAL A 629 -18.56 18.64 3.18
N ASP A 630 -17.58 18.09 2.48
CA ASP A 630 -17.04 16.74 2.73
C ASP A 630 -16.17 16.70 4.00
N SER A 631 -15.47 17.79 4.32
CA SER A 631 -14.80 17.95 5.61
C SER A 631 -14.57 19.41 6.02
N ILE A 632 -14.45 19.63 7.33
CA ILE A 632 -14.00 20.89 7.94
C ILE A 632 -12.86 20.58 8.91
N GLU A 633 -11.77 21.35 8.78
CA GLU A 633 -10.61 21.33 9.67
C GLU A 633 -10.58 22.64 10.46
N ALA A 634 -10.77 22.57 11.78
CA ALA A 634 -10.52 23.71 12.67
C ALA A 634 -9.03 23.74 13.04
N SER A 635 -8.39 24.90 12.89
CA SER A 635 -6.92 24.99 13.00
C SER A 635 -6.40 24.58 14.39
N PRO A 636 -5.35 23.75 14.47
CA PRO A 636 -4.64 23.47 15.72
C PRO A 636 -3.81 24.66 16.26
N HIS A 637 -3.79 25.80 15.56
CA HIS A 637 -2.97 26.97 15.92
C HIS A 637 -3.77 28.24 16.22
N ASP A 638 -4.97 28.41 15.66
CA ASP A 638 -5.81 29.61 15.81
C ASP A 638 -7.31 29.26 15.70
N GLY A 639 -8.07 29.44 16.78
CA GLY A 639 -9.49 29.06 16.84
C GLY A 639 -10.42 29.85 15.91
N LYS A 640 -9.93 30.90 15.23
CA LYS A 640 -10.65 31.64 14.19
C LYS A 640 -10.42 31.10 12.77
N THR A 641 -9.40 30.26 12.60
CA THR A 641 -8.98 29.72 11.31
C THR A 641 -9.60 28.34 11.09
N ALA A 642 -10.19 28.15 9.92
CA ALA A 642 -10.71 26.86 9.49
C ALA A 642 -10.53 26.67 7.97
N TYR A 643 -10.46 25.41 7.56
CA TYR A 643 -10.38 24.98 6.17
C TYR A 643 -11.57 24.07 5.87
N ALA A 644 -12.16 24.18 4.68
CA ALA A 644 -13.28 23.34 4.25
C ALA A 644 -12.97 22.74 2.88
N ALA A 645 -13.06 21.41 2.77
CA ALA A 645 -13.05 20.68 1.52
C ALA A 645 -14.49 20.48 1.03
N ILE A 646 -14.71 20.71 -0.27
CA ILE A 646 -16.05 20.71 -0.86
C ILE A 646 -16.07 19.74 -2.04
N ASP A 647 -17.00 18.79 -2.01
CA ASP A 647 -17.21 17.82 -3.07
C ASP A 647 -18.44 18.19 -3.94
N ARG A 648 -18.27 17.99 -5.25
CA ARG A 648 -19.29 18.21 -6.28
C ARG A 648 -19.30 17.13 -7.38
N HIS A 649 -18.52 16.04 -7.27
CA HIS A 649 -18.48 15.02 -8.33
C HIS A 649 -19.86 14.35 -8.55
N LYS A 650 -20.69 14.27 -7.50
CA LYS A 650 -22.07 13.77 -7.54
C LYS A 650 -23.05 14.70 -8.28
N LEU A 651 -22.56 15.85 -8.76
CA LEU A 651 -23.24 16.79 -9.67
C LEU A 651 -22.49 16.95 -11.00
N ASP A 652 -21.63 15.99 -11.34
CA ASP A 652 -20.80 15.96 -12.56
C ASP A 652 -19.73 17.08 -12.66
N ASP A 653 -19.30 17.62 -11.52
CA ASP A 653 -18.33 18.71 -11.41
C ASP A 653 -17.09 18.23 -10.63
N PHE A 654 -16.05 17.80 -11.36
CA PHE A 654 -14.86 17.13 -10.83
C PHE A 654 -13.70 18.09 -10.45
N LYS A 655 -13.99 19.37 -10.22
CA LYS A 655 -12.96 20.35 -9.87
C LYS A 655 -12.58 20.26 -8.39
N PRO A 656 -11.33 20.57 -8.01
CA PRO A 656 -10.97 20.75 -6.62
C PRO A 656 -11.61 22.01 -6.05
N TYR A 657 -12.18 21.90 -4.83
CA TYR A 657 -12.69 23.03 -4.06
C TYR A 657 -12.20 22.94 -2.61
N ILE A 658 -11.37 23.90 -2.23
CA ILE A 658 -10.94 24.12 -0.85
C ILE A 658 -11.10 25.60 -0.54
N PHE A 659 -11.68 25.91 0.62
CA PHE A 659 -11.80 27.27 1.14
C PHE A 659 -11.11 27.41 2.50
N LYS A 660 -10.44 28.54 2.74
CA LYS A 660 -9.87 28.94 4.03
C LYS A 660 -10.58 30.18 4.59
N THR A 661 -10.87 30.19 5.88
CA THR A 661 -11.21 31.38 6.67
C THR A 661 -10.17 31.62 7.77
N ALA A 662 -10.10 32.85 8.28
CA ALA A 662 -9.27 33.26 9.42
C ALA A 662 -10.01 34.23 10.37
N ASP A 663 -11.34 34.32 10.24
CA ASP A 663 -12.17 35.31 10.94
C ASP A 663 -13.52 34.75 11.44
N LEU A 664 -13.58 33.43 11.69
CA LEU A 664 -14.78 32.66 11.99
C LEU A 664 -15.80 32.68 10.83
N GLY A 665 -15.32 32.49 9.60
CA GLY A 665 -16.15 32.28 8.41
C GLY A 665 -16.81 33.53 7.83
N LYS A 666 -16.48 34.73 8.32
CA LYS A 666 -17.00 36.00 7.78
C LYS A 666 -16.43 36.27 6.40
N THR A 667 -15.20 35.84 6.15
CA THR A 667 -14.57 35.83 4.83
C THR A 667 -13.94 34.47 4.54
N TRP A 668 -13.98 34.07 3.26
CA TRP A 668 -13.40 32.84 2.76
C TRP A 668 -12.58 33.11 1.50
N THR A 669 -11.44 32.43 1.38
CA THR A 669 -10.55 32.48 0.22
C THR A 669 -10.44 31.07 -0.36
N SER A 670 -10.60 30.93 -1.68
CA SER A 670 -10.36 29.64 -2.35
C SER A 670 -8.85 29.40 -2.47
N ILE A 671 -8.42 28.19 -2.10
CA ILE A 671 -7.01 27.82 -1.97
C ILE A 671 -6.74 26.48 -2.67
N VAL A 672 -6.89 26.45 -4.00
CA VAL A 672 -6.82 25.22 -4.83
C VAL A 672 -5.68 25.20 -5.86
N ASN A 673 -4.85 26.26 -5.90
CA ASN A 673 -3.86 26.45 -6.95
C ASN A 673 -2.81 25.32 -6.96
N GLY A 674 -2.79 24.50 -8.02
CA GLY A 674 -1.83 23.40 -8.18
C GLY A 674 -2.44 22.02 -8.05
N ILE A 675 -3.67 21.91 -7.54
CA ILE A 675 -4.49 20.70 -7.68
C ILE A 675 -5.16 20.73 -9.06
N PRO A 676 -5.06 19.66 -9.88
CA PRO A 676 -5.65 19.62 -11.22
C PRO A 676 -7.16 19.26 -11.20
N ASP A 677 -7.87 19.67 -12.24
CA ASP A 677 -9.23 19.17 -12.53
C ASP A 677 -9.23 17.63 -12.59
N GLY A 678 -10.25 17.00 -11.99
CA GLY A 678 -10.32 15.55 -11.78
C GLY A 678 -9.92 15.13 -10.37
N ALA A 679 -8.96 15.81 -9.74
CA ALA A 679 -8.58 15.57 -8.35
C ALA A 679 -9.46 16.38 -7.38
N PHE A 680 -10.77 16.09 -7.34
CA PHE A 680 -11.65 16.65 -6.31
C PHE A 680 -11.20 16.17 -4.91
N VAL A 681 -11.48 17.00 -3.89
CA VAL A 681 -10.81 16.92 -2.57
C VAL A 681 -11.81 16.51 -1.50
N HIS A 682 -11.42 15.51 -0.70
CA HIS A 682 -12.22 14.98 0.40
C HIS A 682 -11.82 15.59 1.75
N ALA A 683 -10.51 15.57 2.04
CA ALA A 683 -9.95 15.94 3.32
C ALA A 683 -8.86 16.99 3.18
N VAL A 684 -8.79 17.92 4.14
CA VAL A 684 -7.67 18.84 4.35
C VAL A 684 -7.30 18.78 5.84
N ARG A 685 -6.00 18.69 6.15
CA ARG A 685 -5.47 18.78 7.52
C ARG A 685 -4.39 19.84 7.62
N GLU A 686 -4.33 20.52 8.75
CA GLU A 686 -3.21 21.41 9.09
C GLU A 686 -2.23 20.68 10.02
N ASP A 687 -0.93 20.81 9.76
CA ASP A 687 0.09 20.14 10.56
C ASP A 687 0.11 20.70 12.01
N PRO A 688 -0.11 19.88 13.04
CA PRO A 688 -0.23 20.35 14.43
C PRO A 688 1.09 20.88 15.01
N LYS A 689 2.24 20.67 14.35
CA LYS A 689 3.55 21.20 14.78
C LYS A 689 4.04 22.36 13.91
N LYS A 690 3.44 22.63 12.74
CA LYS A 690 3.80 23.73 11.83
C LYS A 690 2.58 24.37 11.17
N ALA A 691 2.14 25.50 11.71
CA ALA A 691 1.10 26.34 11.10
C ALA A 691 1.40 26.64 9.62
N GLY A 692 0.38 26.53 8.77
CA GLY A 692 0.49 26.76 7.32
C GLY A 692 1.15 25.66 6.50
N LEU A 693 1.60 24.55 7.11
CA LEU A 693 1.86 23.30 6.39
C LEU A 693 0.56 22.50 6.35
N LEU A 694 0.01 22.28 5.16
CA LEU A 694 -1.26 21.59 4.95
C LEU A 694 -1.09 20.33 4.12
N TYR A 695 -1.94 19.34 4.36
CA TYR A 695 -2.06 18.11 3.59
C TYR A 695 -3.48 17.97 3.06
N ALA A 696 -3.68 17.44 1.85
CA ALA A 696 -5.00 17.23 1.27
C ALA A 696 -5.13 15.82 0.65
N GLY A 697 -6.25 15.16 0.93
CA GLY A 697 -6.67 13.89 0.35
C GLY A 697 -7.66 14.14 -0.79
N SER A 698 -7.45 13.47 -1.92
CA SER A 698 -8.23 13.65 -3.15
C SER A 698 -8.51 12.32 -3.83
N GLU A 699 -9.42 12.33 -4.80
CA GLU A 699 -9.74 11.20 -5.69
C GLU A 699 -8.50 10.56 -6.35
N LEU A 700 -7.42 11.34 -6.57
CA LEU A 700 -6.21 10.89 -7.26
C LEU A 700 -4.98 10.73 -6.35
N GLY A 701 -5.12 10.91 -5.03
CA GLY A 701 -4.02 10.77 -4.05
C GLY A 701 -3.82 11.98 -3.14
N VAL A 702 -2.59 12.19 -2.68
CA VAL A 702 -2.24 13.17 -1.62
C VAL A 702 -1.50 14.39 -2.18
N TYR A 703 -1.84 15.57 -1.69
CA TYR A 703 -1.16 16.84 -1.96
C TYR A 703 -0.65 17.50 -0.67
N VAL A 704 0.37 18.35 -0.78
CA VAL A 704 0.95 19.16 0.30
C VAL A 704 1.04 20.63 -0.11
N SER A 705 0.83 21.53 0.84
CA SER A 705 1.07 22.97 0.70
C SER A 705 1.98 23.46 1.83
N PHE A 706 2.99 24.25 1.49
CA PHE A 706 3.96 24.83 2.44
C PHE A 706 3.67 26.30 2.76
N ASP A 707 2.57 26.85 2.24
CA ASP A 707 2.25 28.28 2.22
C ASP A 707 0.77 28.57 2.55
N SER A 708 0.18 27.77 3.45
CA SER A 708 -1.23 27.90 3.88
C SER A 708 -2.28 27.72 2.78
N GLY A 709 -1.98 26.92 1.75
CA GLY A 709 -2.86 26.61 0.64
C GLY A 709 -2.75 27.57 -0.56
N ALA A 710 -1.83 28.54 -0.53
CA ALA A 710 -1.63 29.44 -1.67
C ALA A 710 -1.11 28.69 -2.91
N HIS A 711 -0.31 27.63 -2.71
CA HIS A 711 0.03 26.63 -3.69
C HIS A 711 0.07 25.20 -3.11
N TRP A 712 -0.41 24.23 -3.90
CA TRP A 712 -0.38 22.80 -3.63
C TRP A 712 0.47 22.06 -4.65
N GLN A 713 1.15 21.01 -4.20
CA GLN A 713 1.91 20.09 -5.06
C GLN A 713 1.72 18.64 -4.60
N PRO A 714 1.97 17.63 -5.46
CA PRO A 714 1.79 16.22 -5.09
C PRO A 714 2.71 15.79 -3.93
N LEU A 715 2.18 14.95 -3.05
CA LEU A 715 2.93 14.15 -2.07
C LEU A 715 2.78 12.64 -2.39
N GLN A 716 2.64 12.32 -3.69
CA GLN A 716 2.31 10.97 -4.15
C GLN A 716 3.41 9.95 -3.82
N LEU A 717 4.68 10.28 -4.08
CA LEU A 717 5.84 9.40 -3.83
C LEU A 717 5.60 7.99 -4.42
N ASN A 718 5.55 6.95 -3.58
CA ASN A 718 5.25 5.56 -3.95
C ASN A 718 3.82 5.09 -3.58
N LEU A 719 2.95 5.99 -3.11
CA LEU A 719 1.54 5.66 -2.88
C LEU A 719 0.88 5.34 -4.23
N PRO A 720 0.11 4.24 -4.37
CA PRO A 720 -0.67 3.98 -5.57
C PRO A 720 -1.67 5.11 -5.86
N ARG A 721 -2.09 5.26 -7.13
CA ARG A 721 -3.28 6.05 -7.42
C ARG A 721 -4.50 5.38 -6.80
N SER A 722 -5.21 6.11 -5.95
CA SER A 722 -6.43 5.70 -5.26
C SER A 722 -7.07 6.94 -4.62
N PRO A 723 -8.40 6.98 -4.45
CA PRO A 723 -9.04 8.00 -3.64
C PRO A 723 -8.54 7.96 -2.21
N VAL A 724 -8.19 9.12 -1.67
CA VAL A 724 -7.82 9.30 -0.26
C VAL A 724 -8.92 10.13 0.39
N HIS A 725 -9.87 9.43 1.02
CA HIS A 725 -11.02 10.08 1.66
C HIS A 725 -10.63 10.81 2.94
N ASP A 726 -9.65 10.29 3.69
CA ASP A 726 -9.25 10.90 4.96
C ASP A 726 -7.78 10.67 5.31
N LEU A 727 -7.25 11.55 6.16
CA LEU A 727 -5.88 11.56 6.63
C LEU A 727 -5.77 12.20 8.03
N VAL A 728 -4.81 11.73 8.83
CA VAL A 728 -4.54 12.24 10.18
C VAL A 728 -3.04 12.28 10.48
N VAL A 729 -2.58 13.33 11.15
CA VAL A 729 -1.19 13.45 11.61
C VAL A 729 -1.07 12.89 13.02
N LYS A 730 -0.32 11.80 13.20
CA LYS A 730 -0.02 11.23 14.53
C LYS A 730 1.44 11.49 14.87
N ASP A 731 1.68 12.41 15.80
CA ASP A 731 3.01 12.86 16.22
C ASP A 731 3.87 13.37 15.03
N ASP A 732 4.68 12.49 14.46
CA ASP A 732 5.55 12.74 13.31
C ASP A 732 5.14 11.93 12.07
N ASP A 733 4.12 11.07 12.13
CA ASP A 733 3.61 10.27 11.01
C ASP A 733 2.37 10.91 10.36
N LEU A 734 2.20 10.75 9.03
CA LEU A 734 0.95 11.04 8.32
C LEU A 734 0.28 9.73 7.92
N VAL A 735 -0.86 9.42 8.55
CA VAL A 735 -1.67 8.23 8.28
C VAL A 735 -2.76 8.59 7.27
N VAL A 736 -3.02 7.73 6.28
CA VAL A 736 -4.06 7.93 5.26
C VAL A 736 -4.98 6.70 5.15
N GLY A 737 -6.28 6.97 5.10
CA GLY A 737 -7.32 6.00 4.74
C GLY A 737 -7.61 6.09 3.24
N THR A 738 -7.19 5.10 2.47
CA THR A 738 -7.53 5.02 1.04
C THR A 738 -8.84 4.28 0.84
N HIS A 739 -9.60 4.66 -0.20
CA HIS A 739 -10.86 4.01 -0.56
C HIS A 739 -10.66 2.87 -1.58
N GLY A 740 -9.62 2.04 -1.41
CA GLY A 740 -9.34 0.92 -2.31
C GLY A 740 -7.94 0.30 -2.25
N ARG A 741 -7.02 0.82 -1.42
CA ARG A 741 -5.66 0.28 -1.22
C ARG A 741 -5.28 0.15 0.26
N ALA A 742 -6.27 0.05 1.15
CA ALA A 742 -6.13 -0.04 2.61
C ALA A 742 -5.42 1.17 3.28
N PHE A 743 -4.94 1.03 4.53
CA PHE A 743 -4.20 2.10 5.21
C PHE A 743 -2.74 2.18 4.77
N TRP A 744 -2.23 3.40 4.69
CA TRP A 744 -0.81 3.71 4.49
C TRP A 744 -0.32 4.74 5.50
N VAL A 745 0.98 4.75 5.77
CA VAL A 745 1.63 5.77 6.60
C VAL A 745 2.86 6.32 5.90
N LEU A 746 2.99 7.64 5.86
CA LEU A 746 4.24 8.33 5.53
C LEU A 746 4.97 8.62 6.84
N ASP A 747 5.97 7.82 7.14
CA ASP A 747 6.71 7.92 8.40
C ASP A 747 7.55 9.22 8.45
N ASN A 748 7.61 9.85 9.62
CA ASN A 748 8.48 10.99 9.93
C ASN A 748 8.40 12.18 8.92
N LEU A 749 7.49 13.11 9.20
CA LEU A 749 7.21 14.39 8.55
C LEU A 749 8.23 15.48 8.89
N THR A 750 9.22 15.24 9.77
CA THR A 750 10.17 16.28 10.18
C THR A 750 10.94 16.93 9.01
N PRO A 751 11.25 16.26 7.87
CA PRO A 751 11.81 16.93 6.70
C PRO A 751 10.87 17.99 6.14
N LEU A 752 9.59 17.69 5.90
CA LEU A 752 8.59 18.63 5.35
C LEU A 752 8.42 19.86 6.26
N ARG A 753 8.48 19.65 7.59
CA ARG A 753 8.43 20.73 8.58
C ARG A 753 9.67 21.65 8.51
N GLN A 754 10.81 21.17 8.02
CA GLN A 754 12.04 21.96 7.86
C GLN A 754 12.17 22.65 6.49
N LEU A 755 11.31 22.33 5.51
CA LEU A 755 11.37 22.92 4.17
C LEU A 755 10.85 24.37 4.10
N SER A 756 11.48 25.13 3.20
CA SER A 756 11.12 26.48 2.77
C SER A 756 11.57 26.71 1.32
N ALA A 757 11.08 27.77 0.67
CA ALA A 757 11.49 28.14 -0.68
C ALA A 757 13.02 28.39 -0.84
N GLN A 758 13.75 28.59 0.26
CA GLN A 758 15.21 28.77 0.22
C GLN A 758 15.99 27.46 0.26
N SER A 759 15.36 26.33 0.63
CA SER A 759 16.03 25.03 0.83
C SER A 759 16.75 24.51 -0.43
N ALA A 760 16.19 24.76 -1.62
CA ALA A 760 16.79 24.36 -2.91
C ALA A 760 18.12 25.09 -3.25
N ASN A 761 18.47 26.15 -2.51
CA ASN A 761 19.73 26.86 -2.71
C ASN A 761 20.93 26.13 -2.09
N SER A 762 20.71 25.27 -1.09
CA SER A 762 21.76 24.51 -0.40
C SER A 762 22.37 23.42 -1.28
N ASP A 763 23.69 23.21 -1.18
CA ASP A 763 24.39 22.10 -1.83
C ASP A 763 23.95 20.73 -1.24
N PHE A 764 23.74 20.70 0.07
CA PHE A 764 23.18 19.58 0.81
C PHE A 764 22.46 20.07 2.08
N ILE A 765 21.53 19.27 2.59
CA ILE A 765 20.83 19.49 3.86
C ILE A 765 20.86 18.18 4.64
N LEU A 766 21.30 18.21 5.89
CA LEU A 766 21.01 17.19 6.90
C LEU A 766 19.81 17.67 7.70
N TYR A 767 18.67 16.98 7.60
CA TYR A 767 17.48 17.35 8.36
C TYR A 767 17.66 16.92 9.82
N GLN A 768 17.15 17.71 10.76
CA GLN A 768 17.04 17.29 12.16
C GLN A 768 16.08 16.09 12.23
N PRO A 769 16.51 14.93 12.74
CA PRO A 769 15.66 13.76 12.92
C PRO A 769 14.53 13.97 13.91
N GLU A 770 13.55 13.07 13.86
CA GLU A 770 12.57 12.87 14.94
C GLU A 770 13.23 12.29 16.22
N THR A 771 12.42 12.09 17.26
CA THR A 771 12.88 11.35 18.45
C THR A 771 12.86 9.86 18.16
N ALA A 772 14.04 9.23 18.11
CA ALA A 772 14.18 7.81 17.85
C ALA A 772 13.82 6.96 19.08
N LEU A 773 13.11 5.86 18.83
CA LEU A 773 12.75 4.88 19.84
C LEU A 773 13.77 3.73 19.85
N ARG A 774 14.31 3.41 21.03
CA ARG A 774 15.16 2.24 21.24
C ARG A 774 14.30 0.98 21.32
N LEU A 775 14.02 0.38 20.17
CA LEU A 775 13.21 -0.83 20.00
C LEU A 775 14.08 -1.99 19.52
N HIS A 776 13.65 -3.22 19.85
CA HIS A 776 14.21 -4.44 19.27
C HIS A 776 13.41 -4.81 18.03
N TYR A 777 14.09 -4.82 16.88
CA TYR A 777 13.52 -5.30 15.62
C TYR A 777 14.11 -6.68 15.31
N PRO A 778 13.31 -7.63 14.80
CA PRO A 778 13.84 -8.90 14.34
C PRO A 778 14.69 -8.66 13.09
N GLU A 779 15.80 -9.37 13.02
CA GLU A 779 16.75 -9.25 11.92
C GLU A 779 16.26 -9.94 10.64
N GLU A 780 15.30 -10.85 10.80
CA GLU A 780 14.71 -11.68 9.75
C GLU A 780 13.20 -11.81 10.01
N PHE A 781 12.39 -11.66 8.97
CA PHE A 781 10.94 -11.79 9.01
C PHE A 781 10.42 -12.27 7.65
N ASP A 782 9.25 -12.92 7.63
CA ASP A 782 8.70 -13.54 6.42
C ASP A 782 7.73 -12.62 5.66
N LYS A 783 8.08 -12.29 4.41
CA LYS A 783 7.24 -11.54 3.46
C LYS A 783 6.72 -12.37 2.28
N ARG A 784 6.81 -13.71 2.37
CA ARG A 784 6.22 -14.64 1.39
C ARG A 784 4.70 -14.81 1.57
N GLN A 785 4.14 -14.22 2.62
CA GLN A 785 2.71 -14.07 2.82
C GLN A 785 2.33 -12.59 2.71
N PRO A 786 1.09 -12.24 2.34
CA PRO A 786 0.66 -10.84 2.24
C PRO A 786 0.53 -10.19 3.62
N VAL A 787 1.50 -9.34 3.97
CA VAL A 787 1.65 -8.68 5.29
C VAL A 787 2.06 -7.21 5.12
N GLY A 788 1.71 -6.38 6.10
CA GLY A 788 2.04 -4.96 6.12
C GLY A 788 3.48 -4.68 6.52
N ASP A 789 3.96 -3.51 6.13
CA ASP A 789 5.31 -3.04 6.38
C ASP A 789 5.42 -2.35 7.75
N ASN A 790 6.40 -2.77 8.55
CA ASN A 790 6.88 -1.98 9.68
C ASN A 790 7.66 -0.73 9.21
N PRO A 791 7.72 0.33 10.03
CA PRO A 791 8.58 1.47 9.77
C PRO A 791 10.08 1.08 9.83
N PRO A 792 10.98 1.87 9.23
CA PRO A 792 12.42 1.59 9.23
C PRO A 792 13.01 1.43 10.64
N ALA A 793 13.85 0.41 10.82
CA ALA A 793 14.39 0.04 12.12
C ALA A 793 15.46 1.02 12.65
N GLY A 794 15.11 1.81 13.67
CA GLY A 794 16.04 2.66 14.41
C GLY A 794 15.78 4.17 14.21
N ALA A 795 16.83 4.99 14.30
CA ALA A 795 16.75 6.43 14.05
C ALA A 795 16.74 6.73 12.55
N MET A 796 15.61 7.23 12.01
CA MET A 796 15.56 7.71 10.64
C MET A 796 16.34 9.02 10.48
N ILE A 797 17.40 8.97 9.68
CA ILE A 797 18.24 10.11 9.33
C ILE A 797 17.97 10.47 7.88
N ASP A 798 17.43 11.67 7.69
CA ASP A 798 17.04 12.20 6.40
C ASP A 798 18.03 13.29 5.94
N TYR A 799 18.40 13.26 4.67
CA TYR A 799 19.26 14.28 4.06
C TYR A 799 18.99 14.45 2.57
N TYR A 800 19.31 15.64 2.06
CA TYR A 800 19.20 16.02 0.65
C TYR A 800 20.59 16.31 0.06
N LEU A 801 20.83 15.83 -1.16
CA LEU A 801 22.02 16.09 -1.96
C LEU A 801 21.59 16.72 -3.31
N LYS A 802 22.04 17.96 -3.56
CA LYS A 802 21.65 18.70 -4.78
C LYS A 802 22.13 18.05 -6.09
N THR A 803 23.23 17.31 -6.02
CA THR A 803 23.77 16.46 -7.08
C THR A 803 24.42 15.24 -6.44
N ALA A 804 24.42 14.10 -7.13
CA ALA A 804 25.11 12.91 -6.66
C ALA A 804 26.63 13.18 -6.51
N PRO A 805 27.21 13.12 -5.30
CA PRO A 805 28.62 13.43 -5.08
C PRO A 805 29.53 12.34 -5.64
N LYS A 806 30.68 12.76 -6.17
CA LYS A 806 31.74 11.85 -6.67
C LYS A 806 32.70 11.40 -5.56
N ASP A 807 32.81 12.20 -4.52
CA ASP A 807 33.65 11.95 -3.36
C ASP A 807 32.92 11.11 -2.31
N GLU A 808 33.62 10.79 -1.22
CA GLU A 808 33.01 10.10 -0.09
C GLU A 808 31.99 10.99 0.62
N VAL A 809 30.86 10.38 0.98
CA VAL A 809 29.89 10.92 1.92
C VAL A 809 29.99 10.10 3.19
N THR A 810 30.12 10.75 4.33
CA THR A 810 30.15 10.08 5.64
C THR A 810 29.06 10.61 6.56
N LEU A 811 28.60 9.74 7.44
CA LEU A 811 27.67 10.04 8.52
C LEU A 811 28.29 9.50 9.81
N ASP A 812 28.70 10.42 10.68
CA ASP A 812 29.17 10.12 12.03
C ASP A 812 28.00 10.32 12.99
N VAL A 813 27.73 9.33 13.85
CA VAL A 813 26.87 9.52 15.02
C VAL A 813 27.77 9.76 16.22
N LEU A 814 27.53 10.84 16.97
CA LEU A 814 28.26 11.21 18.16
C LEU A 814 27.34 11.12 19.39
N ASN A 815 27.88 10.70 20.54
CA ASN A 815 27.14 10.75 21.80
C ASN A 815 27.14 12.16 22.41
N GLY A 816 26.45 12.35 23.53
CA GLY A 816 26.38 13.62 24.26
C GLY A 816 27.72 14.16 24.81
N GLN A 817 28.84 13.43 24.65
CA GLN A 817 30.21 13.90 24.96
C GLN A 817 31.00 14.27 23.70
N GLY A 818 30.40 14.17 22.50
CA GLY A 818 31.07 14.41 21.22
C GLY A 818 31.98 13.26 20.76
N LYS A 819 31.89 12.07 21.37
CA LYS A 819 32.62 10.88 20.90
C LYS A 819 31.83 10.22 19.78
N VAL A 820 32.48 9.93 18.64
CA VAL A 820 31.89 9.12 17.57
C VAL A 820 31.60 7.69 18.09
N VAL A 821 30.36 7.24 17.91
CA VAL A 821 29.87 5.92 18.33
C VAL A 821 29.56 5.01 17.14
N ARG A 822 29.14 5.58 16.02
CA ARG A 822 28.96 4.89 14.74
C ARG A 822 29.53 5.76 13.61
N HIS A 823 30.25 5.14 12.68
CA HIS A 823 30.73 5.79 11.45
C HIS A 823 30.23 5.03 10.22
N LEU A 824 29.57 5.72 9.31
CA LEU A 824 28.98 5.17 8.09
C LEU A 824 29.51 5.92 6.85
N SER A 825 29.60 5.23 5.72
CA SER A 825 30.08 5.77 4.44
C SER A 825 29.21 5.29 3.28
N ASN A 826 29.15 6.06 2.20
CA ASN A 826 28.56 5.63 0.93
C ASN A 826 29.47 4.65 0.17
N LYS A 827 30.73 4.48 0.61
CA LYS A 827 31.65 3.50 0.05
C LYS A 827 31.60 2.23 0.89
N GLU A 828 31.33 1.13 0.21
CA GLU A 828 31.39 -0.20 0.80
C GLU A 828 32.82 -0.52 1.26
N LYS A 829 32.95 -0.94 2.52
CA LYS A 829 34.17 -1.56 3.03
C LYS A 829 34.12 -3.04 2.66
N LYS A 830 35.24 -3.59 2.17
CA LYS A 830 35.38 -5.04 1.98
C LYS A 830 35.41 -5.72 3.34
N GLU A 831 34.25 -6.19 3.77
CA GLU A 831 34.08 -6.90 5.03
C GLU A 831 34.29 -8.41 4.88
N GLY A 832 34.38 -9.08 6.02
CA GLY A 832 34.56 -10.52 6.11
C GLY A 832 33.25 -11.27 5.92
N GLU A 833 32.65 -11.20 4.74
CA GLU A 833 31.32 -11.77 4.51
C GLU A 833 31.30 -13.29 4.61
N GLN A 834 30.28 -13.82 5.29
CA GLN A 834 29.87 -15.20 5.12
C GLN A 834 29.19 -15.36 3.77
N PRO A 835 29.41 -16.48 3.05
CA PRO A 835 28.61 -16.80 1.89
C PRO A 835 27.12 -16.83 2.26
N PRO A 836 26.22 -16.20 1.49
CA PRO A 836 24.79 -16.22 1.79
C PRO A 836 24.26 -17.64 1.65
N GLU A 837 23.80 -18.22 2.76
CA GLU A 837 23.14 -19.54 2.77
C GLU A 837 21.64 -19.46 2.43
N TRP A 838 21.04 -18.29 2.65
CA TRP A 838 19.60 -18.05 2.55
C TRP A 838 19.33 -16.81 1.67
N PRO A 839 19.28 -16.97 0.34
CA PRO A 839 19.27 -15.85 -0.61
C PRO A 839 17.98 -15.00 -0.57
N ASP A 840 16.91 -15.50 0.05
CA ASP A 840 15.63 -14.80 0.19
C ASP A 840 15.61 -13.83 1.40
N ARG A 841 16.70 -13.73 2.18
CA ARG A 841 16.76 -12.86 3.37
C ARG A 841 17.01 -11.39 3.01
N VAL A 842 16.40 -10.50 3.78
CA VAL A 842 16.63 -9.05 3.66
C VAL A 842 17.95 -8.71 4.35
N GLU A 843 18.97 -8.32 3.58
CA GLU A 843 20.23 -7.87 4.17
C GLU A 843 20.13 -6.48 4.81
N ARG A 844 20.91 -6.27 5.88
CA ARG A 844 21.11 -4.94 6.47
C ARG A 844 21.79 -4.02 5.46
N VAL A 845 21.23 -2.83 5.23
CA VAL A 845 21.88 -1.77 4.45
C VAL A 845 23.16 -1.31 5.15
N LYS A 846 24.33 -1.66 4.57
CA LYS A 846 25.67 -1.37 5.15
C LYS A 846 26.19 0.03 4.83
N THR A 847 25.75 0.61 3.71
CA THR A 847 26.21 1.90 3.19
C THR A 847 25.10 2.93 3.17
N ILE A 848 25.44 4.20 3.43
CA ILE A 848 24.46 5.29 3.26
C ILE A 848 24.28 5.60 1.75
N PRO A 849 23.05 5.86 1.28
CA PRO A 849 22.85 6.36 -0.08
C PRO A 849 23.63 7.64 -0.39
N ALA A 850 23.92 7.87 -1.67
CA ALA A 850 24.56 9.09 -2.17
C ALA A 850 23.99 9.52 -3.53
N ASN A 851 22.68 9.38 -3.67
CA ASN A 851 21.96 9.74 -4.89
C ASN A 851 21.63 11.24 -4.91
N GLU A 852 21.31 11.78 -6.08
CA GLU A 852 20.71 13.12 -6.19
C GLU A 852 19.28 13.12 -5.65
N GLY A 853 18.92 14.16 -4.89
CA GLY A 853 17.64 14.29 -4.20
C GLY A 853 17.73 13.93 -2.72
N MET A 854 16.59 13.65 -2.10
CA MET A 854 16.53 13.22 -0.71
C MET A 854 16.85 11.72 -0.60
N SER A 855 17.49 11.34 0.49
CA SER A 855 17.73 9.97 0.91
C SER A 855 17.42 9.82 2.40
N ARG A 856 16.84 8.68 2.76
CA ARG A 856 16.56 8.25 4.13
C ARG A 856 17.48 7.08 4.48
N PHE A 857 18.08 7.11 5.66
CA PHE A 857 18.84 5.99 6.21
C PHE A 857 18.48 5.78 7.68
N ALA A 858 18.11 4.56 8.06
CA ALA A 858 17.83 4.22 9.45
C ALA A 858 19.12 3.75 10.15
N TRP A 859 19.63 4.54 11.10
CA TRP A 859 20.65 4.04 12.02
C TRP A 859 19.98 3.10 13.02
N ASP A 860 20.34 1.81 12.96
CA ASP A 860 19.90 0.71 13.83
C ASP A 860 20.23 0.88 15.33
N LEU A 861 20.62 2.08 15.75
CA LEU A 861 21.02 2.46 17.09
C LEU A 861 22.24 1.69 17.63
N ARG A 862 22.94 0.87 16.82
CA ARG A 862 24.13 0.15 17.27
C ARG A 862 25.38 1.00 17.17
N TYR A 863 26.29 0.82 18.12
CA TYR A 863 27.65 1.36 18.02
C TYR A 863 28.42 0.67 16.88
N ASN A 864 29.67 1.07 16.61
CA ASN A 864 30.54 0.35 15.68
C ASN A 864 30.63 -1.14 16.07
N ASP A 865 30.49 -1.99 15.06
CA ASP A 865 30.65 -3.44 15.20
C ASP A 865 32.11 -3.78 15.56
N PRO A 866 32.38 -4.91 16.23
CA PRO A 866 33.74 -5.26 16.61
C PRO A 866 34.61 -5.49 15.37
N VAL A 867 35.95 -5.47 15.56
CA VAL A 867 36.91 -5.78 14.48
C VAL A 867 36.49 -7.06 13.79
N GLN A 868 36.24 -7.05 12.47
CA GLN A 868 35.71 -8.22 11.76
C GLN A 868 36.81 -9.23 11.42
N THR A 869 36.49 -10.53 11.38
CA THR A 869 37.41 -11.60 10.96
C THR A 869 36.96 -12.23 9.64
N PRO A 870 37.68 -12.00 8.52
CA PRO A 870 37.34 -12.57 7.22
C PRO A 870 37.24 -14.10 7.23
N GLY A 871 36.11 -14.60 6.73
CA GLY A 871 35.80 -16.03 6.64
C GLY A 871 35.43 -16.69 7.97
N ALA A 872 35.05 -15.93 9.01
CA ALA A 872 34.42 -16.48 10.21
C ALA A 872 32.96 -16.86 9.93
N PHE A 873 32.53 -18.04 10.40
CA PHE A 873 31.13 -18.47 10.38
C PHE A 873 30.47 -18.24 11.76
N TYR A 874 29.15 -18.06 11.77
CA TYR A 874 28.31 -17.85 12.95
C TYR A 874 26.96 -18.55 12.70
N SER A 875 26.22 -18.92 13.74
CA SER A 875 24.91 -19.58 13.59
C SER A 875 23.75 -18.64 13.26
N GLY A 876 24.04 -17.35 13.10
CA GLY A 876 23.12 -16.29 12.69
C GLY A 876 23.94 -15.16 12.08
N THR A 877 23.52 -13.91 12.28
CA THR A 877 24.39 -12.77 11.98
C THR A 877 25.58 -12.74 12.94
N GLY A 878 26.72 -12.21 12.48
CA GLY A 878 27.92 -12.12 13.32
C GLY A 878 27.89 -10.99 14.35
N PRO A 879 28.88 -10.93 15.26
CA PRO A 879 28.95 -9.97 16.35
C PRO A 879 28.74 -8.52 15.93
N LYS A 880 27.95 -7.78 16.72
CA LYS A 880 27.56 -6.39 16.45
C LYS A 880 27.91 -5.47 17.61
N GLY A 881 27.97 -4.18 17.32
CA GLY A 881 28.17 -3.15 18.32
C GLY A 881 26.99 -3.09 19.31
N PRO A 882 27.23 -2.72 20.58
CA PRO A 882 26.17 -2.61 21.58
C PRO A 882 25.10 -1.61 21.18
N LEU A 883 23.84 -1.92 21.51
CA LEU A 883 22.68 -1.08 21.21
C LEU A 883 22.66 0.16 22.12
N ALA A 884 22.56 1.35 21.51
CA ALA A 884 22.75 2.64 22.16
C ALA A 884 21.82 2.87 23.36
N LEU A 885 22.32 3.61 24.36
CA LEU A 885 21.50 4.02 25.50
C LEU A 885 20.53 5.16 25.12
N PRO A 886 19.34 5.23 25.74
CA PRO A 886 18.52 6.44 25.74
C PRO A 886 19.34 7.66 26.19
N GLY A 887 19.25 8.76 25.45
CA GLY A 887 20.12 9.91 25.66
C GLY A 887 20.15 10.89 24.49
N ASP A 888 21.00 11.91 24.63
CA ASP A 888 21.24 12.92 23.61
C ASP A 888 22.45 12.52 22.74
N TYR A 889 22.26 12.59 21.43
CA TYR A 889 23.24 12.28 20.39
C TYR A 889 23.30 13.44 19.39
N GLN A 890 24.27 13.39 18.48
CA GLN A 890 24.36 14.26 17.32
C GLN A 890 24.62 13.42 16.08
N VAL A 891 24.05 13.81 14.95
CA VAL A 891 24.38 13.26 13.65
C VAL A 891 25.18 14.32 12.89
N LYS A 892 26.36 13.95 12.40
CA LYS A 892 27.20 14.80 11.57
C LYS A 892 27.37 14.16 10.19
N MET A 893 26.91 14.85 9.16
CA MET A 893 27.11 14.46 7.77
C MET A 893 28.27 15.26 7.17
N THR A 894 29.15 14.60 6.41
CA THR A 894 30.25 15.25 5.67
C THR A 894 30.12 14.94 4.18
N VAL A 895 30.10 15.98 3.35
CA VAL A 895 29.98 15.93 1.88
C VAL A 895 31.04 16.84 1.27
N ALA A 896 31.94 16.30 0.44
CA ALA A 896 33.00 17.05 -0.25
C ALA A 896 33.80 18.01 0.68
N GLY A 897 34.09 17.55 1.91
CA GLY A 897 34.83 18.32 2.92
C GLY A 897 34.03 19.39 3.68
N LYS A 898 32.77 19.65 3.32
CA LYS A 898 31.82 20.44 4.12
C LYS A 898 31.07 19.50 5.07
N SER A 899 30.69 19.98 6.26
CA SER A 899 29.89 19.16 7.20
C SER A 899 28.79 19.95 7.90
N GLN A 900 27.66 19.30 8.13
CA GLN A 900 26.54 19.78 8.95
C GLN A 900 26.33 18.82 10.13
N THR A 901 25.93 19.36 11.28
CA THR A 901 25.63 18.59 12.49
C THR A 901 24.27 18.97 13.03
N VAL A 902 23.44 17.98 13.37
CA VAL A 902 22.10 18.16 13.95
C VAL A 902 21.95 17.32 15.23
N PRO A 903 21.11 17.74 16.21
CA PRO A 903 20.82 16.92 17.39
C PRO A 903 19.95 15.71 17.02
N LEU A 904 20.13 14.61 17.76
CA LEU A 904 19.30 13.41 17.71
C LEU A 904 18.93 13.01 19.14
N LYS A 905 17.65 12.79 19.41
CA LYS A 905 17.18 12.25 20.70
C LYS A 905 16.88 10.77 20.54
N VAL A 906 17.41 9.94 21.46
CA VAL A 906 17.02 8.53 21.60
C VAL A 906 16.30 8.37 22.93
N VAL A 907 15.13 7.74 22.94
CA VAL A 907 14.37 7.41 24.16
C VAL A 907 14.18 5.90 24.30
N ILE A 908 13.91 5.45 25.52
CA ILE A 908 13.57 4.05 25.81
C ILE A 908 12.24 3.66 25.16
N ASP A 909 12.06 2.38 24.85
CA ASP A 909 10.74 1.81 24.56
C ASP A 909 9.75 2.22 25.68
N PRO A 910 8.62 2.88 25.36
CA PRO A 910 7.60 3.27 26.34
C PRO A 910 7.12 2.12 27.25
N ARG A 911 7.16 0.87 26.77
CA ARG A 911 6.79 -0.35 27.52
C ARG A 911 7.80 -0.69 28.62
N ASN A 912 9.05 -0.23 28.51
CA ASN A 912 10.16 -0.49 29.43
C ASN A 912 10.55 0.73 30.29
N LYS A 913 9.70 1.78 30.32
CA LYS A 913 9.94 3.03 31.07
C LYS A 913 10.33 2.77 32.54
N GLY A 914 11.45 3.35 32.99
CA GLY A 914 11.99 3.16 34.33
C GLY A 914 13.16 2.16 34.41
N SER A 915 13.44 1.41 33.33
CA SER A 915 14.55 0.45 33.24
C SER A 915 15.90 1.09 32.84
N GLU A 916 16.01 2.41 32.74
CA GLU A 916 17.24 3.11 32.32
C GLU A 916 18.48 2.76 33.19
N PRO A 917 18.41 2.59 34.52
CA PRO A 917 19.56 2.17 35.33
C PRO A 917 20.02 0.73 35.03
N ALA A 918 19.08 -0.14 34.63
CA ALA A 918 19.37 -1.51 34.22
C ALA A 918 20.05 -1.55 32.85
N LEU A 919 19.52 -0.78 31.90
CA LEU A 919 20.12 -0.58 30.58
C LEU A 919 21.56 -0.06 30.66
N GLN A 920 21.87 0.88 31.58
CA GLN A 920 23.25 1.35 31.76
C GLN A 920 24.22 0.22 32.14
N LYS A 921 23.80 -0.71 33.01
CA LYS A 921 24.60 -1.88 33.39
C LYS A 921 24.73 -2.89 32.26
N GLN A 922 23.65 -3.14 31.52
CA GLN A 922 23.65 -3.98 30.32
C GLN A 922 24.60 -3.44 29.25
N PHE A 923 24.46 -2.16 28.90
CA PHE A 923 25.31 -1.49 27.92
C PHE A 923 26.79 -1.52 28.32
N ALA A 924 27.10 -1.34 29.61
CA ALA A 924 28.46 -1.47 30.12
C ALA A 924 29.04 -2.89 29.95
N LEU A 925 28.23 -3.93 30.13
CA LEU A 925 28.64 -5.32 29.87
C LEU A 925 28.77 -5.63 28.37
N ALA A 926 27.80 -5.20 27.56
CA ALA A 926 27.80 -5.38 26.12
C ALA A 926 29.00 -4.69 25.45
N THR A 927 29.35 -3.47 25.89
CA THR A 927 30.57 -2.76 25.47
C THR A 927 31.83 -3.56 25.80
N GLN A 928 31.94 -4.09 27.04
CA GLN A 928 33.07 -4.93 27.43
C GLN A 928 33.15 -6.20 26.57
N VAL A 929 32.03 -6.86 26.26
CA VAL A 929 32.01 -8.04 25.37
C VAL A 929 32.47 -7.67 23.96
N ASN A 930 31.96 -6.57 23.39
CA ASN A 930 32.37 -6.07 22.08
C ASN A 930 33.89 -5.78 22.00
N ASP A 931 34.46 -5.20 23.04
CA ASP A 931 35.90 -4.93 23.14
C ASP A 931 36.72 -6.24 23.21
N ARG A 932 36.22 -7.25 23.95
CA ARG A 932 36.86 -8.59 24.02
C ARG A 932 36.77 -9.35 22.69
N ILE A 933 35.64 -9.28 21.99
CA ILE A 933 35.49 -9.83 20.63
C ILE A 933 36.46 -9.13 19.68
N SER A 934 36.60 -7.80 19.76
CA SER A 934 37.57 -7.06 18.93
C SER A 934 39.02 -7.48 19.18
N GLN A 935 39.41 -7.71 20.44
CA GLN A 935 40.75 -8.22 20.80
C GLN A 935 40.98 -9.64 20.27
N LEU A 936 39.98 -10.50 20.37
CA LEU A 936 39.98 -11.88 19.86
C LEU A 936 40.13 -11.89 18.33
N HIS A 937 39.31 -11.12 17.61
CA HIS A 937 39.35 -11.02 16.16
C HIS A 937 40.64 -10.39 15.64
N GLN A 938 41.19 -9.38 16.34
CA GLN A 938 42.50 -8.85 16.00
C GLN A 938 43.59 -9.94 16.11
N ALA A 939 43.62 -10.74 17.17
CA ALA A 939 44.59 -11.82 17.31
C ALA A 939 44.47 -12.87 16.18
N ILE A 940 43.24 -13.26 15.80
CA ILE A 940 43.01 -14.16 14.66
C ILE A 940 43.51 -13.53 13.36
N ASN A 941 43.19 -12.26 13.10
CA ASN A 941 43.58 -11.57 11.88
C ASN A 941 45.10 -11.45 11.74
N GLU A 942 45.81 -11.11 12.82
CA GLU A 942 47.28 -11.06 12.84
C GLU A 942 47.90 -12.47 12.64
N ILE A 943 47.33 -13.51 13.26
CA ILE A 943 47.75 -14.90 13.02
C ILE A 943 47.56 -15.28 11.55
N ARG A 944 46.38 -15.03 10.97
CA ARG A 944 46.07 -15.36 9.56
C ARG A 944 46.94 -14.58 8.58
N GLU A 945 47.29 -13.33 8.88
CA GLU A 945 48.23 -12.53 8.08
C GLU A 945 49.63 -13.19 8.01
N VAL A 946 50.15 -13.68 9.15
CA VAL A 946 51.46 -14.34 9.23
C VAL A 946 51.40 -15.71 8.55
N LYS A 947 50.36 -16.52 8.81
CA LYS A 947 50.15 -17.83 8.15
C LYS A 947 50.04 -17.68 6.62
N GLY A 948 49.38 -16.63 6.14
CA GLY A 948 49.32 -16.29 4.72
C GLY A 948 50.69 -15.99 4.11
N GLN A 949 51.56 -15.27 4.83
CA GLN A 949 52.95 -15.02 4.40
C GLN A 949 53.80 -16.29 4.42
N ILE A 950 53.69 -17.14 5.44
CA ILE A 950 54.39 -18.43 5.50
C ILE A 950 53.95 -19.32 4.32
N LYS A 951 52.64 -19.46 4.08
CA LYS A 951 52.12 -20.21 2.91
C LYS A 951 52.68 -19.68 1.58
N ASN A 952 52.78 -18.35 1.42
CA ASN A 952 53.38 -17.73 0.24
C ASN A 952 54.89 -17.98 0.13
N LEU A 953 55.62 -18.06 1.26
CA LEU A 953 57.04 -18.43 1.31
C LEU A 953 57.23 -19.87 0.79
N HIS A 954 56.46 -20.84 1.31
CA HIS A 954 56.51 -22.23 0.85
C HIS A 954 56.10 -22.36 -0.63
N THR A 955 55.05 -21.65 -1.07
CA THR A 955 54.57 -21.68 -2.46
C THR A 955 55.62 -21.17 -3.46
N ARG A 956 56.49 -20.25 -3.04
CA ARG A 956 57.52 -19.63 -3.92
C ARG A 956 58.91 -20.26 -3.81
N PHE A 957 59.21 -20.91 -2.69
CA PHE A 957 60.58 -21.33 -2.35
C PHE A 957 60.69 -22.74 -1.74
N GLY A 958 59.62 -23.55 -1.75
CA GLY A 958 59.61 -24.88 -1.13
C GLY A 958 60.69 -25.85 -1.61
N ASP A 959 61.17 -25.68 -2.84
CA ASP A 959 62.24 -26.49 -3.45
C ASP A 959 63.67 -25.92 -3.22
N ASP A 960 63.82 -24.76 -2.57
CA ASP A 960 65.14 -24.17 -2.31
C ASP A 960 65.79 -24.78 -1.05
N GLU A 961 66.74 -25.70 -1.29
CA GLU A 961 67.57 -26.34 -0.26
C GLU A 961 68.25 -25.36 0.72
N LYS A 962 68.52 -24.11 0.31
CA LYS A 962 69.12 -23.09 1.21
C LYS A 962 68.12 -22.53 2.20
N LEU A 963 66.83 -22.56 1.87
CA LEU A 963 65.74 -22.05 2.70
C LEU A 963 65.13 -23.11 3.61
N LYS A 964 65.45 -24.40 3.45
CA LYS A 964 64.94 -25.50 4.31
C LYS A 964 64.95 -25.18 5.82
N PRO A 965 66.05 -24.70 6.44
CA PRO A 965 66.04 -24.40 7.88
C PRO A 965 65.06 -23.29 8.27
N THR A 966 64.85 -22.32 7.38
CA THR A 966 63.91 -21.21 7.55
C THR A 966 62.46 -21.66 7.32
N LEU A 967 62.22 -22.54 6.34
CA LEU A 967 60.93 -23.16 6.09
C LEU A 967 60.50 -24.05 7.26
N THR A 968 61.37 -24.92 7.78
CA THR A 968 61.07 -25.73 8.97
C THR A 968 60.77 -24.86 10.20
N ALA A 969 61.51 -23.76 10.41
CA ALA A 969 61.20 -22.83 11.50
C ALA A 969 59.88 -22.07 11.28
N ALA A 970 59.44 -21.90 10.02
CA ALA A 970 58.15 -21.34 9.67
C ALA A 970 57.01 -22.35 9.85
N ASP A 971 57.22 -23.64 9.55
CA ASP A 971 56.29 -24.73 9.85
C ASP A 971 56.05 -24.85 11.37
N ASP A 972 57.12 -24.84 12.19
CA ASP A 972 57.03 -24.83 13.65
C ASP A 972 56.23 -23.62 14.18
N LEU A 973 56.40 -22.47 13.54
CA LEU A 973 55.65 -21.25 13.85
C LEU A 973 54.18 -21.35 13.44
N ASP A 974 53.86 -21.89 12.25
CA ASP A 974 52.48 -22.14 11.81
C ASP A 974 51.76 -23.12 12.74
N HIS A 975 52.43 -24.17 13.22
CA HIS A 975 51.90 -25.08 14.22
C HIS A 975 51.56 -24.37 15.53
N LYS A 976 52.52 -23.64 16.12
CA LYS A 976 52.30 -22.86 17.36
C LYS A 976 51.14 -21.86 17.23
N MET A 977 51.05 -21.16 16.10
CA MET A 977 49.97 -20.22 15.83
C MET A 977 48.62 -20.93 15.63
N SER A 978 48.61 -22.08 14.96
CA SER A 978 47.41 -22.88 14.73
C SER A 978 46.81 -23.43 16.03
N ASP A 979 47.63 -23.73 17.02
CA ASP A 979 47.14 -24.21 18.33
C ASP A 979 46.52 -23.08 19.17
N VAL A 980 46.90 -21.82 18.93
CA VAL A 980 46.18 -20.65 19.48
C VAL A 980 44.93 -20.34 18.65
N GLU A 981 45.02 -20.34 17.31
CA GLU A 981 43.88 -20.04 16.43
C GLU A 981 42.67 -20.95 16.68
N LYS A 982 42.88 -22.26 16.86
CA LYS A 982 41.82 -23.24 17.11
C LYS A 982 41.07 -23.01 18.43
N GLU A 983 41.70 -22.37 19.42
CA GLU A 983 41.06 -22.04 20.70
C GLU A 983 40.32 -20.69 20.62
N LEU A 984 40.78 -19.79 19.75
CA LEU A 984 40.12 -18.51 19.48
C LEU A 984 38.88 -18.67 18.60
N ILE A 985 38.91 -19.51 17.55
CA ILE A 985 37.83 -19.66 16.55
C ILE A 985 37.72 -21.10 16.03
N GLN A 986 36.50 -21.56 15.73
CA GLN A 986 36.29 -22.89 15.16
C GLN A 986 36.67 -22.93 13.67
N VAL A 987 37.95 -23.19 13.38
CA VAL A 987 38.54 -23.19 12.03
C VAL A 987 37.91 -24.19 11.02
N ASN A 988 37.14 -25.17 11.49
CA ASN A 988 36.47 -26.15 10.62
C ASN A 988 35.04 -25.75 10.23
N MET A 989 34.48 -24.71 10.85
CA MET A 989 33.12 -24.27 10.58
C MET A 989 33.03 -23.63 9.19
N LYS A 990 32.09 -24.11 8.36
CA LYS A 990 31.91 -23.71 6.95
C LYS A 990 30.45 -23.52 6.55
N GLY A 991 29.58 -23.37 7.54
CA GLY A 991 28.18 -23.05 7.38
C GLY A 991 27.56 -22.69 8.73
N SER A 992 26.36 -22.10 8.74
CA SER A 992 25.76 -21.52 9.96
C SER A 992 25.52 -22.58 11.05
N GLU A 993 24.95 -23.73 10.69
CA GLU A 993 24.74 -24.87 11.61
C GLU A 993 26.01 -25.69 11.90
N GLY A 994 27.19 -25.22 11.47
CA GLY A 994 28.45 -25.94 11.69
C GLY A 994 28.85 -26.07 13.17
N ASN A 995 28.26 -25.26 14.05
CA ASN A 995 28.37 -25.36 15.51
C ASN A 995 27.70 -26.63 16.09
N LEU A 996 26.82 -27.30 15.33
CA LEU A 996 26.27 -28.61 15.68
C LEU A 996 27.26 -29.75 15.40
N ALA A 997 28.17 -29.56 14.44
CA ALA A 997 29.16 -30.56 14.02
C ALA A 997 30.52 -30.39 14.72
N PHE A 998 30.86 -29.17 15.15
CA PHE A 998 32.13 -28.84 15.78
C PHE A 998 31.91 -28.00 17.05
N PRO A 999 32.69 -28.22 18.13
CA PRO A 999 32.52 -27.48 19.37
C PRO A 999 32.80 -25.98 19.18
N SER A 1000 31.91 -25.13 19.72
CA SER A 1000 32.08 -23.67 19.78
C SER A 1000 33.32 -23.28 20.57
N MET A 1001 34.17 -22.46 19.97
CA MET A 1001 35.39 -21.91 20.56
C MET A 1001 35.12 -20.52 21.13
N LEU A 1002 36.16 -19.76 21.52
CA LEU A 1002 35.94 -18.47 22.20
C LEU A 1002 35.14 -17.48 21.35
N ASN A 1003 35.38 -17.41 20.04
CA ASN A 1003 34.63 -16.61 19.08
C ASN A 1003 33.13 -16.88 19.17
N GLU A 1004 32.71 -18.12 18.86
CA GLU A 1004 31.30 -18.48 18.77
C GLU A 1004 30.59 -18.41 20.14
N ARG A 1005 31.34 -18.59 21.23
CA ARG A 1005 30.82 -18.46 22.60
C ARG A 1005 30.67 -17.00 23.03
N PHE A 1006 31.57 -16.10 22.66
CA PHE A 1006 31.40 -14.67 22.89
C PHE A 1006 30.26 -14.10 22.03
N ASP A 1007 30.18 -14.49 20.76
CA ASP A 1007 29.11 -14.13 19.83
C ASP A 1007 27.71 -14.52 20.37
N SER A 1008 27.52 -15.79 20.71
CA SER A 1008 26.28 -16.28 21.35
C SER A 1008 25.97 -15.52 22.65
N PHE A 1009 27.00 -15.19 23.42
CA PHE A 1009 26.85 -14.48 24.69
C PHE A 1009 26.47 -13.00 24.52
N SER A 1010 26.95 -12.29 23.49
CA SER A 1010 26.49 -10.93 23.18
C SER A 1010 24.99 -10.89 22.90
N HIS A 1011 24.48 -11.85 22.11
CA HIS A 1011 23.05 -11.96 21.83
C HIS A 1011 22.20 -12.15 23.12
N TYR A 1012 22.69 -12.92 24.09
CA TYR A 1012 22.00 -13.10 25.38
C TYR A 1012 22.05 -11.88 26.31
N ILE A 1013 22.99 -10.96 26.12
CA ILE A 1013 23.04 -9.69 26.86
C ILE A 1013 22.01 -8.72 26.26
N ASP A 1014 21.94 -8.64 24.94
CA ASP A 1014 21.12 -7.67 24.20
C ASP A 1014 19.61 -8.03 24.14
N ALA A 1015 19.20 -9.24 24.53
CA ALA A 1015 17.86 -9.80 24.28
C ALA A 1015 16.63 -9.10 24.93
N GLY A 1016 16.80 -7.97 25.64
CA GLY A 1016 15.68 -7.21 26.21
C GLY A 1016 16.11 -6.08 27.14
N ASP A 1017 15.21 -5.13 27.43
CA ASP A 1017 15.56 -3.83 28.03
C ASP A 1017 15.22 -3.69 29.53
N SER A 1018 14.51 -4.65 30.09
CA SER A 1018 13.80 -4.49 31.37
C SER A 1018 14.58 -4.93 32.62
N THR A 1019 15.74 -5.59 32.46
CA THR A 1019 16.48 -6.21 33.58
C THR A 1019 17.99 -5.92 33.56
N GLU A 1020 18.61 -5.90 34.74
CA GLU A 1020 20.07 -5.76 34.87
C GLU A 1020 20.76 -7.07 34.45
N PRO A 1021 22.04 -7.05 34.02
CA PRO A 1021 22.83 -8.26 33.82
C PRO A 1021 22.78 -9.20 35.02
N THR A 1022 22.31 -10.41 34.77
CA THR A 1022 22.17 -11.45 35.77
C THR A 1022 23.53 -11.89 36.29
N LYS A 1023 23.59 -12.38 37.54
CA LYS A 1023 24.83 -12.91 38.13
C LYS A 1023 25.50 -14.00 37.25
N PRO A 1024 24.76 -14.97 36.65
CA PRO A 1024 25.35 -15.92 35.71
C PRO A 1024 25.96 -15.27 34.46
N GLN A 1025 25.36 -14.20 33.90
CA GLN A 1025 25.98 -13.49 32.76
C GLN A 1025 27.31 -12.86 33.17
N LEU A 1026 27.40 -12.23 34.34
CA LEU A 1026 28.66 -11.67 34.85
C LEU A 1026 29.72 -12.76 35.09
N GLU A 1027 29.34 -13.93 35.62
CA GLU A 1027 30.23 -15.08 35.83
C GLU A 1027 30.71 -15.70 34.51
N VAL A 1028 29.83 -15.79 33.50
CA VAL A 1028 30.19 -16.22 32.13
C VAL A 1028 31.17 -15.24 31.49
N PHE A 1029 30.92 -13.93 31.58
CA PHE A 1029 31.83 -12.90 31.05
C PHE A 1029 33.24 -12.99 31.66
N GLN A 1030 33.33 -13.16 32.98
CA GLN A 1030 34.61 -13.36 33.68
C GLN A 1030 35.32 -14.63 33.22
N THR A 1031 34.57 -15.72 33.04
CA THR A 1031 35.10 -17.02 32.58
C THR A 1031 35.66 -16.93 31.16
N LEU A 1032 34.87 -16.41 30.21
CA LEU A 1032 35.31 -16.24 28.81
C LEU A 1032 36.47 -15.25 28.70
N SER A 1033 36.44 -14.15 29.46
CA SER A 1033 37.53 -13.18 29.48
C SER A 1033 38.83 -13.80 29.95
N LYS A 1034 38.82 -14.56 31.06
CA LYS A 1034 40.03 -15.27 31.53
C LYS A 1034 40.57 -16.24 30.48
N GLN A 1035 39.70 -17.03 29.84
CA GLN A 1035 40.11 -17.97 28.78
C GLN A 1035 40.75 -17.25 27.59
N LEU A 1036 40.23 -16.07 27.20
CA LEU A 1036 40.83 -15.24 26.16
C LEU A 1036 42.17 -14.61 26.58
N ASP A 1037 42.33 -14.14 27.82
CA ASP A 1037 43.61 -13.60 28.30
C ASP A 1037 44.74 -14.65 28.25
N GLU A 1038 44.43 -15.90 28.58
CA GLU A 1038 45.37 -17.02 28.48
C GLU A 1038 45.85 -17.26 27.02
N GLN A 1039 44.99 -17.06 26.02
CA GLN A 1039 45.35 -17.20 24.60
C GLN A 1039 46.04 -15.94 24.04
N LEU A 1040 45.61 -14.74 24.42
CA LEU A 1040 46.25 -13.48 24.05
C LEU A 1040 47.69 -13.39 24.61
N ALA A 1041 47.93 -13.90 25.81
CA ALA A 1041 49.27 -13.99 26.39
C ALA A 1041 50.19 -14.92 25.56
N LYS A 1042 49.70 -16.10 25.16
CA LYS A 1042 50.44 -17.01 24.26
C LYS A 1042 50.72 -16.36 22.90
N TRP A 1043 49.73 -15.69 22.30
CA TRP A 1043 49.92 -14.98 21.03
C TRP A 1043 50.98 -13.89 21.16
N SER A 1044 50.93 -13.08 22.21
CA SER A 1044 51.92 -12.03 22.48
C SER A 1044 53.35 -12.59 22.63
N GLN A 1045 53.50 -13.76 23.27
CA GLN A 1045 54.80 -14.45 23.34
C GLN A 1045 55.27 -14.94 21.97
N ILE A 1046 54.41 -15.62 21.20
CA ILE A 1046 54.73 -16.11 19.84
C ILE A 1046 55.11 -14.92 18.93
N LYS A 1047 54.35 -13.83 18.98
CA LYS A 1047 54.56 -12.59 18.21
C LYS A 1047 55.90 -11.91 18.55
N SER A 1048 56.28 -11.86 19.81
CA SER A 1048 57.51 -11.19 20.26
C SER A 1048 58.77 -12.06 20.15
N GLN A 1049 58.65 -13.39 20.20
CA GLN A 1049 59.78 -14.33 20.20
C GLN A 1049 59.91 -15.10 18.88
N ASP A 1050 58.90 -15.89 18.53
CA ASP A 1050 58.98 -16.82 17.40
C ASP A 1050 58.81 -16.10 16.04
N VAL A 1051 57.82 -15.22 15.89
CA VAL A 1051 57.62 -14.44 14.65
C VAL A 1051 58.83 -13.55 14.37
N ALA A 1052 59.39 -12.91 15.40
CA ALA A 1052 60.61 -12.10 15.27
C ALA A 1052 61.80 -12.94 14.79
N LYS A 1053 62.05 -14.09 15.44
CA LYS A 1053 63.13 -15.03 15.08
C LYS A 1053 63.00 -15.52 13.64
N VAL A 1054 61.81 -15.97 13.21
CA VAL A 1054 61.58 -16.46 11.84
C VAL A 1054 61.69 -15.31 10.83
N SER A 1055 61.16 -14.13 11.14
CA SER A 1055 61.31 -12.92 10.31
C SER A 1055 62.78 -12.57 10.08
N ASP A 1056 63.64 -12.69 11.10
CA ASP A 1056 65.08 -12.43 10.96
C ASP A 1056 65.82 -13.53 10.18
N MET A 1057 65.42 -14.81 10.32
CA MET A 1057 65.94 -15.90 9.47
C MET A 1057 65.58 -15.70 7.99
N ILE A 1058 64.37 -15.19 7.69
CA ILE A 1058 63.94 -14.85 6.32
C ILE A 1058 64.75 -13.66 5.77
N LYS A 1059 65.00 -12.62 6.58
CA LYS A 1059 65.86 -11.48 6.19
C LYS A 1059 67.30 -11.90 5.92
N GLN A 1060 67.86 -12.82 6.71
CA GLN A 1060 69.21 -13.37 6.50
C GLN A 1060 69.34 -14.13 5.18
N ALA A 1061 68.24 -14.65 4.63
CA ALA A 1061 68.17 -15.23 3.29
C ALA A 1061 67.90 -14.21 2.16
N ASN A 1062 68.02 -12.91 2.43
CA ASN A 1062 67.73 -11.79 1.52
C ASN A 1062 66.27 -11.73 1.02
N LEU A 1063 65.32 -12.23 1.81
CA LEU A 1063 63.89 -12.11 1.55
C LEU A 1063 63.23 -11.08 2.49
N PRO A 1064 62.10 -10.45 2.10
CA PRO A 1064 61.31 -9.63 3.02
C PRO A 1064 60.84 -10.47 4.21
N GLY A 1065 61.20 -10.07 5.43
CA GLY A 1065 60.76 -10.74 6.65
C GLY A 1065 59.25 -10.64 6.88
N LEU A 1066 58.72 -11.49 7.76
CA LEU A 1066 57.31 -11.48 8.16
C LEU A 1066 56.93 -10.12 8.76
N ILE A 1067 55.77 -9.60 8.34
CA ILE A 1067 55.16 -8.35 8.79
C ILE A 1067 53.83 -8.69 9.47
N ILE A 1068 53.50 -8.00 10.56
CA ILE A 1068 52.13 -7.90 11.07
C ILE A 1068 51.74 -6.45 10.86
N THR A 1069 50.71 -6.20 10.05
CA THR A 1069 50.24 -4.85 9.79
C THR A 1069 49.61 -4.32 11.08
N PRO A 1070 50.07 -3.17 11.62
CA PRO A 1070 49.41 -2.57 12.78
C PRO A 1070 47.94 -2.33 12.46
N SER A 1071 47.04 -2.83 13.30
CA SER A 1071 45.61 -2.56 13.16
C SER A 1071 45.38 -1.06 13.01
N LYS A 1072 44.58 -0.65 12.03
CA LYS A 1072 44.07 0.72 11.93
C LYS A 1072 42.98 0.97 12.99
N THR A 1073 43.31 0.74 14.26
CA THR A 1073 42.53 1.32 15.35
C THR A 1073 42.73 2.83 15.29
N GLU A 1074 41.67 3.54 14.93
CA GLU A 1074 41.56 4.97 15.19
C GLU A 1074 41.53 5.17 16.71
N SER A 1075 42.72 5.31 17.30
CA SER A 1075 42.86 5.77 18.67
C SER A 1075 42.17 7.13 18.77
N PRO A 1076 41.22 7.33 19.70
CA PRO A 1076 40.76 8.68 20.02
C PRO A 1076 41.99 9.49 20.41
N LYS A 1077 42.24 10.61 19.71
CA LYS A 1077 43.22 11.58 20.18
C LYS A 1077 42.66 12.18 21.45
N GLU A 1078 43.15 11.73 22.61
CA GLU A 1078 43.02 12.49 23.84
C GLU A 1078 43.73 13.83 23.65
N THR A 1079 42.94 14.87 23.35
CA THR A 1079 43.40 16.26 23.47
C THR A 1079 43.48 16.60 24.95
N THR A 1080 44.61 16.28 25.57
CA THR A 1080 44.96 16.79 26.90
C THR A 1080 45.16 18.30 26.82
N SER A 1081 44.17 19.06 27.25
CA SER A 1081 44.33 20.49 27.56
C SER A 1081 44.78 20.63 29.01
N SER A 1082 45.99 21.14 29.20
CA SER A 1082 46.45 21.77 30.45
C SER A 1082 45.78 23.12 30.65
#